data_AF-A0A1F5SJM0-F1
#
_entry.id   AF-A0A1F5SJM0-F1
#
_cell.length_a   1.000
_cell.length_b   1.000
_cell.length_c   1.000
_cell.angle_alpha   90.00
_cell.angle_beta   90.00
_cell.angle_gamma   90.00
#
_symmetry.space_group_name_H-M   'P 1'
#
loop_
_entity.id
_entity.type
_entity.pdbx_description
1 polymer ?
#
loop_
_entity_poly.entity_id
_entity_poly.type
_entity_poly.pdbx_seq_one_letter_code
_entity_poly.pdbx_strand_id
1 'polypeptide(L)'
;MQNLLENLNPEQLKAVMHKNGPLLIVAGAGTGKTMAISQRIAYLMEQGKARPEEILALTFTEKAAGEMEERVDRLLPMGYLDLWISTFHGFGEKILSEHGLDIGLPGGGKLLNEFEQWALMKKNLDKFNLDYYRPMGNPTKFIHALIKHFSRCKDENISPAEYLEYAVELKQNLDSMLSGGKGKKRGNFQTDNKDMAEQETKRINEIANAYHIYNQLLLDNNALDFGDLINYSLKLFRERPAILEKYRTQFKYILVDEFQDTNLAQYELIKLLAAPKNNLVVVGDDDQAIYRFRGASMSNILQFKKDFPDATQIFLKRNYRNRQSILDLSYNFIKLNDPNRLEYELNRDIKGPSVLTKKLEAQNPGAGTIEVIAGTDIGDEINRIIAKIIELKNSDPDGSWNDFAVLVRANEGAREISAALEAASLPYQLVSSRGLYTKDAVMDVIAYLRLLDNYHESPAVYRVINMPIFGFSYQEIVNFNYFARKKAWSLYEVLKSFPGVSAALKAKIDRLLELISAHAKIARYKSASDVIISFINDSGYLKELTEKDGERIREIVGYLNQFLKRAKAFEAGSDDKRVKAFLSELELEIEAGESGSIPFDPDAGPEAIRVMTVHAAKGLEFKYVFLANMVDQRFPTVERKEPIPIPDALVKEKPPAGDIHTEEERRLFYVAVTRARNNIYFTWAPDYGGARKKKPSRFLLEAGLISSPEKEKKKSLAANAPVIGGQDLNVKINNTGKPKTEIKLPGYFSHTQLTAFKNCPYQYYLAHIVRIPTRGKYVFSFGQAMHLTLQRLFELIREKRGLGQGDLFSAKAGVGSEEIISLEEIYDIYDKAWIDDWYESKEEKEKYRQKGREILKEFFLKHKDKWPKIVSLEQGVNFKIGGYRIFGKIDRIDDCGDGSIQIVDYKTGRPKEDEAIGPEEKEQLLIYQLAARQAMEAKVKNLQFYYLDDNSEVNFIGTEKEMAKMEEKILDRVNGIKEAAATGIFPPNPTIMCKFCDFYGICEFRK
;
A
#
# COMPACT_ATOMS: atom_id res chain seq x y z
N MET A 1 -12.44 30.78 -47.81
CA MET A 1 -13.04 32.10 -47.51
C MET A 1 -14.40 32.03 -46.82
N GLN A 2 -15.28 31.05 -47.08
CA GLN A 2 -16.63 31.00 -46.47
C GLN A 2 -16.76 30.05 -45.24
N ASN A 3 -15.91 29.04 -45.07
CA ASN A 3 -16.20 27.91 -44.17
C ASN A 3 -15.86 28.09 -42.66
N LEU A 4 -14.90 28.94 -42.25
CA LEU A 4 -14.52 29.03 -40.81
C LEU A 4 -15.63 29.64 -39.94
N LEU A 5 -16.28 30.70 -40.42
CA LEU A 5 -17.32 31.39 -39.66
C LEU A 5 -18.71 30.75 -39.84
N GLU A 6 -18.86 29.85 -40.82
CA GLU A 6 -20.06 29.08 -41.03
C GLU A 6 -20.28 28.14 -39.84
N ASN A 7 -21.51 28.11 -39.31
CA ASN A 7 -21.94 27.37 -38.11
C ASN A 7 -21.61 28.00 -36.74
N LEU A 8 -20.98 29.17 -36.67
CA LEU A 8 -20.85 29.91 -35.41
C LEU A 8 -22.15 30.65 -35.05
N ASN A 9 -22.55 30.58 -33.78
CA ASN A 9 -23.66 31.39 -33.28
C ASN A 9 -23.24 32.88 -33.11
N PRO A 10 -24.19 33.82 -32.95
CA PRO A 10 -23.86 35.25 -32.86
C PRO A 10 -22.85 35.61 -31.75
N GLU A 11 -22.91 34.93 -30.60
CA GLU A 11 -22.00 35.15 -29.48
C GLU A 11 -20.59 34.63 -29.79
N GLN A 12 -20.48 33.43 -30.37
CA GLN A 12 -19.20 32.85 -30.82
C GLN A 12 -18.57 33.70 -31.94
N LEU A 13 -19.38 34.19 -32.88
CA LEU A 13 -18.91 35.06 -33.96
C LEU A 13 -18.32 36.36 -33.40
N LYS A 14 -18.99 36.98 -32.41
CA LYS A 14 -18.46 38.17 -31.70
C LYS A 14 -17.12 37.87 -31.02
N ALA A 15 -16.99 36.70 -30.38
CA ALA A 15 -15.75 36.29 -29.71
C ALA A 15 -14.61 36.04 -30.71
N VAL A 16 -14.86 35.36 -31.81
CA VAL A 16 -13.88 35.08 -32.87
C VAL A 16 -13.44 36.37 -33.57
N MET A 17 -14.38 37.28 -33.86
CA MET A 17 -14.10 38.51 -34.61
C MET A 17 -13.54 39.67 -33.77
N HIS A 18 -13.54 39.56 -32.44
CA HIS A 18 -13.03 40.60 -31.54
C HIS A 18 -11.58 40.96 -31.90
N LYS A 19 -11.28 42.24 -32.18
CA LYS A 19 -9.97 42.60 -32.76
C LYS A 19 -8.93 42.96 -31.70
N ASN A 20 -9.19 43.99 -30.91
CA ASN A 20 -8.21 44.57 -29.99
C ASN A 20 -8.82 44.74 -28.59
N GLY A 21 -7.95 44.75 -27.58
CA GLY A 21 -8.32 44.99 -26.19
C GLY A 21 -8.67 43.71 -25.43
N PRO A 22 -8.88 43.82 -24.11
CA PRO A 22 -9.14 42.65 -23.27
C PRO A 22 -10.55 42.07 -23.53
N LEU A 23 -10.64 40.75 -23.57
CA LEU A 23 -11.88 40.01 -23.80
C LEU A 23 -12.03 38.90 -22.78
N LEU A 24 -13.16 38.90 -22.05
CA LEU A 24 -13.58 37.81 -21.17
C LEU A 24 -14.71 37.03 -21.84
N ILE A 25 -14.44 35.77 -22.18
CA ILE A 25 -15.45 34.84 -22.69
C ILE A 25 -15.90 33.94 -21.52
N VAL A 26 -17.12 34.17 -21.03
CA VAL A 26 -17.74 33.32 -20.01
C VAL A 26 -18.50 32.20 -20.71
N ALA A 27 -18.01 30.98 -20.56
CA ALA A 27 -18.50 29.86 -21.36
C ALA A 27 -18.75 28.62 -20.48
N GLY A 28 -20.02 28.29 -20.27
CA GLY A 28 -20.44 27.14 -19.47
C GLY A 28 -20.04 25.79 -20.09
N ALA A 29 -20.27 24.69 -19.37
CA ALA A 29 -20.00 23.34 -19.89
C ALA A 29 -20.72 23.12 -21.22
N GLY A 30 -20.07 22.49 -22.20
CA GLY A 30 -20.69 22.12 -23.47
C GLY A 30 -21.10 23.28 -24.40
N THR A 31 -20.63 24.50 -24.14
CA THR A 31 -20.93 25.70 -24.96
C THR A 31 -19.96 25.93 -26.14
N GLY A 32 -18.93 25.09 -26.26
CA GLY A 32 -17.92 25.17 -27.32
C GLY A 32 -16.78 26.15 -27.03
N LYS A 33 -16.29 26.23 -25.77
CA LYS A 33 -15.17 27.13 -25.38
C LYS A 33 -13.92 26.94 -26.25
N THR A 34 -13.40 25.71 -26.29
CA THR A 34 -12.21 25.35 -27.08
C THR A 34 -12.43 25.55 -28.57
N MET A 35 -13.65 25.34 -29.07
CA MET A 35 -14.01 25.64 -30.45
C MET A 35 -13.88 27.13 -30.74
N ALA A 36 -14.41 28.00 -29.86
CA ALA A 36 -14.30 29.45 -30.01
C ALA A 36 -12.84 29.94 -30.04
N ILE A 37 -11.97 29.37 -29.20
CA ILE A 37 -10.54 29.70 -29.17
C ILE A 37 -9.84 29.21 -30.45
N SER A 38 -10.03 27.94 -30.83
CA SER A 38 -9.38 27.35 -32.01
C SER A 38 -9.81 28.06 -33.30
N GLN A 39 -11.11 28.33 -33.44
CA GLN A 39 -11.68 29.14 -34.53
C GLN A 39 -11.10 30.55 -34.58
N ARG A 40 -10.89 31.17 -33.42
CA ARG A 40 -10.27 32.50 -33.33
C ARG A 40 -8.83 32.49 -33.81
N ILE A 41 -8.02 31.52 -33.40
CA ILE A 41 -6.63 31.38 -33.85
C ILE A 41 -6.61 31.21 -35.38
N ALA A 42 -7.38 30.27 -35.91
CA ALA A 42 -7.49 30.03 -37.35
C ALA A 42 -7.96 31.29 -38.12
N TYR A 43 -8.96 32.00 -37.60
CA TYR A 43 -9.47 33.24 -38.19
C TYR A 43 -8.43 34.36 -38.20
N LEU A 44 -7.65 34.55 -37.13
CA LEU A 44 -6.60 35.57 -37.09
C LEU A 44 -5.51 35.30 -38.14
N MET A 45 -5.18 34.03 -38.35
CA MET A 45 -4.19 33.60 -39.33
C MET A 45 -4.71 33.70 -40.78
N GLU A 46 -5.89 33.15 -41.09
CA GLU A 46 -6.45 33.15 -42.45
C GLU A 46 -6.73 34.58 -42.94
N GLN A 47 -7.10 35.49 -42.04
CA GLN A 47 -7.36 36.90 -42.37
C GLN A 47 -6.08 37.76 -42.45
N GLY A 48 -4.89 37.16 -42.32
CA GLY A 48 -3.61 37.86 -42.36
C GLY A 48 -3.42 38.88 -41.22
N LYS A 49 -4.11 38.71 -40.09
CA LYS A 49 -4.02 39.62 -38.93
C LYS A 49 -2.85 39.28 -38.01
N ALA A 50 -2.45 38.01 -37.98
CA ALA A 50 -1.33 37.52 -37.19
C ALA A 50 -0.61 36.38 -37.89
N ARG A 51 0.72 36.34 -37.72
CA ARG A 51 1.54 35.16 -38.06
C ARG A 51 1.47 34.13 -36.92
N PRO A 52 1.74 32.83 -37.17
CA PRO A 52 1.71 31.80 -36.12
C PRO A 52 2.54 32.16 -34.87
N GLU A 53 3.74 32.70 -35.07
CA GLU A 53 4.65 33.14 -34.01
C GLU A 53 4.16 34.35 -33.19
N GLU A 54 3.11 35.03 -33.66
CA GLU A 54 2.54 36.23 -33.02
C GLU A 54 1.32 35.93 -32.13
N ILE A 55 0.90 34.66 -32.06
CA ILE A 55 -0.24 34.20 -31.27
C ILE A 55 0.27 33.26 -30.19
N LEU A 56 0.07 33.63 -28.92
CA LEU A 56 0.34 32.76 -27.77
C LEU A 56 -0.99 32.21 -27.24
N ALA A 57 -1.14 30.89 -27.20
CA ALA A 57 -2.28 30.23 -26.57
C ALA A 57 -1.81 29.35 -25.40
N LEU A 58 -2.36 29.60 -24.22
CA LEU A 58 -2.01 28.90 -22.99
C LEU A 58 -3.19 28.08 -22.48
N THR A 59 -2.92 26.83 -22.10
CA THR A 59 -3.90 25.93 -21.47
C THR A 59 -3.37 25.39 -20.14
N PHE A 60 -4.24 24.76 -19.34
CA PHE A 60 -3.86 24.19 -18.05
C PHE A 60 -3.23 22.78 -18.13
N THR A 61 -3.53 22.01 -19.18
CA THR A 61 -3.10 20.60 -19.29
C THR A 61 -2.50 20.31 -20.65
N GLU A 62 -1.50 19.43 -20.70
CA GLU A 62 -0.86 19.00 -21.95
C GLU A 62 -1.87 18.42 -22.94
N LYS A 63 -2.87 17.68 -22.45
CA LYS A 63 -3.95 17.15 -23.30
C LYS A 63 -4.75 18.27 -23.96
N ALA A 64 -5.11 19.32 -23.21
CA ALA A 64 -5.85 20.45 -23.76
C ALA A 64 -5.02 21.24 -24.77
N ALA A 65 -3.70 21.39 -24.53
CA ALA A 65 -2.79 22.00 -25.50
C ALA A 65 -2.74 21.18 -26.79
N GLY A 66 -2.51 19.87 -26.71
CA GLY A 66 -2.46 18.98 -27.88
C GLY A 66 -3.80 18.91 -28.64
N GLU A 67 -4.92 18.79 -27.94
CA GLU A 67 -6.25 18.82 -28.58
C GLU A 67 -6.53 20.16 -29.27
N MET A 68 -6.10 21.28 -28.69
CA MET A 68 -6.25 22.62 -29.30
C MET A 68 -5.36 22.76 -30.53
N GLU A 69 -4.12 22.29 -30.46
CA GLU A 69 -3.17 22.27 -31.58
C GLU A 69 -3.71 21.46 -32.75
N GLU A 70 -4.15 20.22 -32.51
CA GLU A 70 -4.77 19.38 -33.55
C GLU A 70 -6.01 20.03 -34.17
N ARG A 71 -6.85 20.70 -33.38
CA ARG A 71 -8.03 21.39 -33.89
C ARG A 71 -7.67 22.58 -34.76
N VAL A 72 -6.69 23.38 -34.35
CA VAL A 72 -6.21 24.52 -35.14
C VAL A 72 -5.59 24.03 -36.44
N ASP A 73 -4.78 22.98 -36.40
CA ASP A 73 -4.15 22.38 -37.59
C ASP A 73 -5.20 21.89 -38.59
N ARG A 74 -6.24 21.18 -38.14
CA ARG A 74 -7.36 20.73 -39.00
C ARG A 74 -8.17 21.87 -39.61
N LEU A 75 -8.22 23.04 -38.98
CA LEU A 75 -8.95 24.22 -39.47
C LEU A 75 -8.15 25.00 -40.52
N LEU A 76 -6.82 24.85 -40.53
CA LEU A 76 -5.93 25.58 -41.42
C LEU A 76 -5.69 24.79 -42.72
N PRO A 77 -5.60 25.46 -43.88
CA PRO A 77 -5.41 24.79 -45.17
C PRO A 77 -4.00 24.22 -45.38
N MET A 78 -3.02 24.65 -44.58
CA MET A 78 -1.66 24.13 -44.57
C MET A 78 -1.27 23.78 -43.13
N GLY A 79 -0.53 22.68 -42.95
CA GLY A 79 0.03 22.33 -41.65
C GLY A 79 1.11 23.33 -41.26
N TYR A 80 0.98 23.92 -40.08
CA TYR A 80 1.97 24.84 -39.53
C TYR A 80 2.81 24.11 -38.49
N LEU A 81 4.14 24.18 -38.62
CA LEU A 81 5.06 23.72 -37.60
C LEU A 81 5.21 24.80 -36.51
N ASP A 82 5.34 24.37 -35.26
CA ASP A 82 5.66 25.21 -34.08
C ASP A 82 4.62 26.30 -33.73
N LEU A 83 3.35 25.93 -33.63
CA LEU A 83 2.34 26.80 -33.01
C LEU A 83 2.71 27.08 -31.55
N TRP A 84 2.59 28.33 -31.09
CA TRP A 84 2.78 28.69 -29.67
C TRP A 84 1.53 28.34 -28.85
N ILE A 85 1.13 27.08 -28.92
CA ILE A 85 0.05 26.47 -28.12
C ILE A 85 0.73 25.55 -27.11
N SER A 86 0.63 25.87 -25.82
CA SER A 86 1.32 25.11 -24.77
C SER A 86 0.62 25.24 -23.43
N THR A 87 1.12 24.53 -22.42
CA THR A 87 0.75 24.82 -21.03
C THR A 87 1.53 26.01 -20.49
N PHE A 88 1.07 26.61 -19.39
CA PHE A 88 1.83 27.66 -18.70
C PHE A 88 3.25 27.22 -18.34
N HIS A 89 3.41 25.97 -17.90
CA HIS A 89 4.70 25.39 -17.54
C HIS A 89 5.58 25.17 -18.77
N GLY A 90 5.04 24.60 -19.84
CA GLY A 90 5.78 24.42 -21.11
C GLY A 90 6.23 25.76 -21.72
N PHE A 91 5.39 26.80 -21.62
CA PHE A 91 5.80 28.16 -21.98
C PHE A 91 6.95 28.67 -21.10
N GLY A 92 6.84 28.54 -19.77
CA GLY A 92 7.91 28.94 -18.84
C GLY A 92 9.22 28.20 -19.07
N GLU A 93 9.16 26.89 -19.30
CA GLU A 93 10.32 26.06 -19.65
C GLU A 93 10.99 26.55 -20.94
N LYS A 94 10.23 26.80 -22.00
CA LYS A 94 10.76 27.32 -23.26
C LYS A 94 11.48 28.66 -23.06
N ILE A 95 10.85 29.61 -22.35
CA ILE A 95 11.44 30.92 -22.05
C ILE A 95 12.73 30.79 -21.23
N LEU A 96 12.73 29.95 -20.18
CA LEU A 96 13.90 29.77 -19.32
C LEU A 96 15.02 28.97 -20.00
N SER A 97 14.69 28.10 -20.94
CA SER A 97 15.70 27.40 -21.75
C SER A 97 16.46 28.38 -22.68
N GLU A 98 15.76 29.39 -23.20
CA GLU A 98 16.35 30.42 -24.08
C GLU A 98 17.08 31.52 -23.29
N HIS A 99 16.55 31.92 -22.13
CA HIS A 99 16.94 33.15 -21.41
C HIS A 99 17.28 32.96 -19.93
N GLY A 100 17.32 31.73 -19.41
CA GLY A 100 17.61 31.46 -18.00
C GLY A 100 18.97 32.00 -17.55
N LEU A 101 19.97 31.95 -18.44
CA LEU A 101 21.32 32.49 -18.19
C LEU A 101 21.30 33.99 -17.87
N ASP A 102 20.33 34.74 -18.41
CA ASP A 102 20.22 36.19 -18.19
C ASP A 102 19.88 36.54 -16.73
N ILE A 103 19.33 35.60 -15.95
CA ILE A 103 19.07 35.76 -14.50
C ILE A 103 19.94 34.83 -13.64
N GLY A 104 21.00 34.25 -14.22
CA GLY A 104 21.92 33.38 -13.52
C GLY A 104 21.40 31.97 -13.27
N LEU A 105 20.35 31.54 -13.98
CA LEU A 105 19.97 30.13 -13.98
C LEU A 105 20.87 29.35 -14.94
N PRO A 106 21.47 28.24 -14.51
CA PRO A 106 22.13 27.31 -15.42
C PRO A 106 21.13 26.83 -16.48
N GLY A 107 21.47 26.98 -17.76
CA GLY A 107 20.65 26.45 -18.85
C GLY A 107 20.59 24.92 -18.82
N GLY A 108 19.44 24.35 -19.18
CA GLY A 108 19.26 22.90 -19.29
C GLY A 108 19.15 22.14 -17.97
N GLY A 109 18.63 22.78 -16.91
CA GLY A 109 18.37 22.13 -15.63
C GLY A 109 17.25 21.07 -15.70
N LYS A 110 17.31 20.07 -14.81
CA LYS A 110 16.33 18.97 -14.74
C LYS A 110 15.06 19.44 -14.03
N LEU A 111 13.90 19.25 -14.66
CA LEU A 111 12.59 19.46 -14.01
C LEU A 111 12.25 18.27 -13.12
N LEU A 112 12.09 18.48 -11.80
CA LEU A 112 11.81 17.43 -10.83
C LEU A 112 10.31 17.19 -10.66
N ASN A 113 9.89 15.94 -10.76
CA ASN A 113 8.54 15.51 -10.38
C ASN A 113 8.36 15.38 -8.84
N GLU A 114 7.14 15.12 -8.37
CA GLU A 114 6.84 15.02 -6.92
C GLU A 114 7.73 14.00 -6.19
N PHE A 115 8.01 12.84 -6.80
CA PHE A 115 8.89 11.82 -6.24
C PHE A 115 10.34 12.29 -6.18
N GLU A 116 10.84 12.91 -7.25
CA GLU A 116 12.22 13.39 -7.30
C GLU A 116 12.47 14.54 -6.31
N GLN A 117 11.49 15.43 -6.13
CA GLN A 117 11.51 16.46 -5.08
C GLN A 117 11.57 15.81 -3.69
N TRP A 118 10.75 14.78 -3.46
CA TRP A 118 10.74 14.02 -2.21
C TRP A 118 12.08 13.31 -1.96
N ALA A 119 12.66 12.68 -2.99
CA ALA A 119 13.93 11.98 -2.91
C ALA A 119 15.08 12.95 -2.62
N LEU A 120 15.08 14.12 -3.28
CA LEU A 120 16.05 15.19 -3.02
C LEU A 120 15.99 15.67 -1.57
N MET A 121 14.79 15.92 -1.05
CA MET A 121 14.61 16.32 0.35
C MET A 121 15.00 15.21 1.32
N LYS A 122 14.61 13.97 1.07
CA LYS A 122 14.97 12.82 1.92
C LYS A 122 16.48 12.63 2.00
N LYS A 123 17.19 12.75 0.88
CA LYS A 123 18.66 12.62 0.80
C LYS A 123 19.39 13.73 1.56
N ASN A 124 18.77 14.90 1.72
CA ASN A 124 19.36 16.09 2.36
C ASN A 124 18.61 16.49 3.63
N LEU A 125 17.90 15.57 4.29
CA LEU A 125 17.00 15.89 5.40
C LEU A 125 17.75 16.52 6.59
N ASP A 126 19.02 16.17 6.77
CA ASP A 126 19.95 16.72 7.74
C ASP A 126 20.18 18.22 7.59
N LYS A 127 20.08 18.77 6.37
CA LYS A 127 20.28 20.20 6.09
C LYS A 127 19.11 21.06 6.57
N PHE A 128 17.91 20.51 6.71
CA PHE A 128 16.70 21.28 7.05
C PHE A 128 16.61 21.70 8.53
N ASN A 129 17.47 21.16 9.40
CA ASN A 129 17.56 21.49 10.84
C ASN A 129 16.19 21.66 11.54
N LEU A 130 15.33 20.65 11.40
CA LEU A 130 13.95 20.67 11.89
C LEU A 130 13.88 20.31 13.39
N ASP A 131 13.24 21.17 14.18
CA ASP A 131 12.99 20.98 15.61
C ASP A 131 11.48 20.83 15.88
N TYR A 132 10.66 21.79 15.43
CA TYR A 132 9.20 21.77 15.62
C TYR A 132 8.54 20.62 14.85
N TYR A 133 8.92 20.44 13.59
CA TYR A 133 8.42 19.36 12.75
C TYR A 133 9.35 18.15 12.68
N ARG A 134 10.24 18.00 13.66
CA ARG A 134 11.14 16.85 13.72
C ARG A 134 10.34 15.54 13.72
N PRO A 135 10.60 14.62 12.77
CA PRO A 135 9.87 13.35 12.73
C PRO A 135 10.19 12.51 13.98
N MET A 136 9.16 12.17 14.78
CA MET A 136 9.28 11.21 15.89
C MET A 136 9.23 9.75 15.42
N GLY A 137 8.94 9.51 14.15
CA GLY A 137 8.74 8.20 13.56
C GLY A 137 9.04 8.24 12.06
N ASN A 138 8.06 7.87 11.23
CA ASN A 138 8.26 7.81 9.78
C ASN A 138 8.55 9.22 9.20
N PRO A 139 9.78 9.50 8.71
CA PRO A 139 10.15 10.81 8.17
C PRO A 139 9.45 11.14 6.85
N THR A 140 8.86 10.16 6.17
CA THR A 140 8.42 10.30 4.77
C THR A 140 7.14 11.11 4.59
N LYS A 141 6.19 11.02 5.52
CA LYS A 141 4.92 11.76 5.44
C LYS A 141 5.11 13.27 5.62
N PHE A 142 6.11 13.65 6.40
CA PHE A 142 6.39 15.05 6.67
C PHE A 142 6.96 15.77 5.44
N ILE A 143 7.83 15.10 4.67
CA ILE A 143 8.42 15.66 3.44
C ILE A 143 7.32 16.06 2.44
N HIS A 144 6.30 15.21 2.25
CA HIS A 144 5.15 15.53 1.39
C HIS A 144 4.39 16.77 1.82
N ALA A 145 4.24 16.97 3.13
CA ALA A 145 3.58 18.17 3.66
C ALA A 145 4.39 19.44 3.36
N LEU A 146 5.72 19.39 3.49
CA LEU A 146 6.60 20.51 3.14
C LEU A 146 6.60 20.80 1.63
N ILE A 147 6.75 19.79 0.78
CA ILE A 147 6.72 19.97 -0.69
C ILE A 147 5.42 20.62 -1.11
N LYS A 148 4.28 20.12 -0.59
CA LYS A 148 2.98 20.71 -0.86
C LYS A 148 2.91 22.17 -0.40
N HIS A 149 3.45 22.48 0.78
CA HIS A 149 3.51 23.85 1.29
C HIS A 149 4.36 24.77 0.39
N PHE A 150 5.53 24.32 -0.06
CA PHE A 150 6.41 25.08 -0.96
C PHE A 150 5.76 25.31 -2.32
N SER A 151 5.13 24.28 -2.90
CA SER A 151 4.35 24.42 -4.14
C SER A 151 3.26 25.48 -4.00
N ARG A 152 2.51 25.46 -2.88
CA ARG A 152 1.48 26.48 -2.60
C ARG A 152 2.08 27.88 -2.45
N CYS A 153 3.26 28.03 -1.84
CA CYS A 153 3.94 29.32 -1.76
C CYS A 153 4.31 29.83 -3.17
N LYS A 154 4.81 28.94 -4.03
CA LYS A 154 5.13 29.24 -5.43
C LYS A 154 3.90 29.63 -6.25
N ASP A 155 2.75 28.98 -6.03
CA ASP A 155 1.47 29.31 -6.68
C ASP A 155 1.00 30.74 -6.34
N GLU A 156 1.21 31.17 -5.10
CA GLU A 156 0.90 32.52 -4.57
C GLU A 156 1.99 33.55 -4.89
N ASN A 157 3.01 33.19 -5.69
CA ASN A 157 4.16 34.05 -6.01
C ASN A 157 4.86 34.57 -4.75
N ILE A 158 5.02 33.71 -3.73
CA ILE A 158 5.75 34.00 -2.49
C ILE A 158 7.17 33.44 -2.64
N SER A 159 8.15 34.35 -2.68
CA SER A 159 9.56 33.95 -2.78
C SER A 159 10.11 33.47 -1.44
N PRO A 160 11.17 32.63 -1.42
CA PRO A 160 11.84 32.28 -0.18
C PRO A 160 12.35 33.48 0.63
N ALA A 161 12.81 34.54 -0.06
CA ALA A 161 13.25 35.77 0.56
C ALA A 161 12.09 36.51 1.27
N GLU A 162 10.94 36.64 0.59
CA GLU A 162 9.73 37.27 1.16
C GLU A 162 9.24 36.52 2.42
N TYR A 163 9.30 35.19 2.42
CA TYR A 163 8.92 34.38 3.57
C TYR A 163 9.91 34.53 4.74
N LEU A 164 11.21 34.53 4.46
CA LEU A 164 12.23 34.79 5.49
C LEU A 164 12.08 36.18 6.11
N GLU A 165 11.84 37.21 5.30
CA GLU A 165 11.56 38.57 5.78
C GLU A 165 10.35 38.60 6.71
N TYR A 166 9.25 37.95 6.33
CA TYR A 166 8.07 37.84 7.19
C TYR A 166 8.36 37.12 8.52
N ALA A 167 9.15 36.04 8.49
CA ALA A 167 9.53 35.32 9.71
C ALA A 167 10.38 36.20 10.65
N VAL A 168 11.29 37.01 10.09
CA VAL A 168 12.10 37.99 10.84
C VAL A 168 11.22 39.09 11.44
N GLU A 169 10.27 39.63 10.67
CA GLU A 169 9.32 40.64 11.17
C GLU A 169 8.45 40.11 12.31
N LEU A 170 7.96 38.87 12.21
CA LEU A 170 7.22 38.21 13.28
C LEU A 170 8.03 38.09 14.57
N LYS A 171 9.30 37.71 14.46
CA LYS A 171 10.22 37.62 15.60
C LYS A 171 10.45 38.99 16.24
N GLN A 172 10.64 40.04 15.44
CA GLN A 172 10.78 41.41 15.95
C GLN A 172 9.50 41.87 16.67
N ASN A 173 8.31 41.53 16.16
CA ASN A 173 7.05 41.84 16.81
C ASN A 173 6.88 41.08 18.14
N LEU A 174 7.31 39.82 18.20
CA LEU A 174 7.35 39.03 19.44
C LEU A 174 8.27 39.68 20.47
N ASP A 175 9.50 40.05 20.09
CA ASP A 175 10.46 40.69 21.00
C ASP A 175 9.90 42.04 21.52
N SER A 176 9.25 42.81 20.65
CA SER A 176 8.53 44.04 21.05
C SER A 176 7.37 43.76 22.01
N MET A 177 6.60 42.69 21.79
CA MET A 177 5.47 42.29 22.64
C MET A 177 5.95 41.81 24.03
N LEU A 178 7.04 41.05 24.06
CA LEU A 178 7.67 40.59 25.30
C LEU A 178 8.26 41.75 26.13
N SER A 179 8.77 42.79 25.45
CA SER A 179 9.35 44.00 26.06
C SER A 179 8.36 45.15 26.34
N GLY A 180 7.06 44.97 26.07
CA GLY A 180 6.01 45.96 26.38
C GLY A 180 5.85 47.10 25.37
N GLY A 181 6.43 46.98 24.18
CA GLY A 181 6.30 47.97 23.09
C GLY A 181 5.06 47.77 22.21
N LYS A 182 4.59 48.85 21.55
CA LYS A 182 3.53 48.78 20.52
C LYS A 182 4.12 48.23 19.22
N GLY A 183 3.84 46.96 18.90
CA GLY A 183 4.33 46.28 17.69
C GLY A 183 3.88 46.92 16.36
N LYS A 184 4.57 46.57 15.25
CA LYS A 184 4.22 47.02 13.88
C LYS A 184 3.02 46.23 13.35
N LYS A 185 2.16 46.88 12.55
CA LYS A 185 0.87 46.34 12.06
C LYS A 185 0.93 45.09 11.16
N ARG A 186 2.08 44.75 10.55
CA ARG A 186 2.14 43.76 9.44
C ARG A 186 2.38 42.30 9.88
N GLY A 187 2.45 42.02 11.18
CA GLY A 187 2.63 40.67 11.72
C GLY A 187 2.10 40.53 13.15
N ASN A 188 0.85 40.95 13.39
CA ASN A 188 0.22 40.80 14.70
C ASN A 188 -0.13 39.34 14.98
N PHE A 189 0.19 38.86 16.19
CA PHE A 189 -0.32 37.59 16.69
C PHE A 189 -1.84 37.65 16.81
N GLN A 190 -2.53 36.59 16.37
CA GLN A 190 -3.98 36.42 16.60
C GLN A 190 -4.29 36.01 18.06
N THR A 191 -3.30 36.01 18.95
CA THR A 191 -3.40 35.55 20.33
C THR A 191 -2.67 36.48 21.27
N ASP A 192 -3.28 36.74 22.43
CA ASP A 192 -2.65 37.47 23.54
C ASP A 192 -1.73 36.57 24.38
N ASN A 193 -1.69 35.26 24.08
CA ASN A 193 -0.87 34.30 24.81
C ASN A 193 0.57 34.27 24.27
N LYS A 194 1.51 34.74 25.11
CA LYS A 194 2.95 34.81 24.80
C LYS A 194 3.57 33.46 24.42
N ASP A 195 3.22 32.39 25.12
CA ASP A 195 3.79 31.06 24.86
C ASP A 195 3.34 30.53 23.48
N MET A 196 2.09 30.77 23.09
CA MET A 196 1.58 30.41 21.77
C MET A 196 2.23 31.25 20.67
N ALA A 197 2.44 32.54 20.91
CA ALA A 197 3.14 33.44 19.99
C ALA A 197 4.61 33.02 19.77
N GLU A 198 5.30 32.61 20.83
CA GLU A 198 6.66 32.05 20.75
C GLU A 198 6.70 30.76 19.92
N GLN A 199 5.79 29.82 20.17
CA GLN A 199 5.71 28.56 19.43
C GLN A 199 5.41 28.79 17.94
N GLU A 200 4.46 29.67 17.64
CA GLU A 200 4.09 30.02 16.26
C GLU A 200 5.25 30.68 15.51
N THR A 201 5.97 31.59 16.17
CA THR A 201 7.15 32.25 15.59
C THR A 201 8.25 31.25 15.26
N LYS A 202 8.53 30.31 16.18
CA LYS A 202 9.49 29.22 15.93
C LYS A 202 9.07 28.35 14.75
N ARG A 203 7.79 27.96 14.70
CA ARG A 203 7.23 27.14 13.60
C ARG A 203 7.37 27.84 12.25
N ILE A 204 6.98 29.11 12.15
CA ILE A 204 7.04 29.88 10.90
C ILE A 204 8.49 30.08 10.46
N ASN A 205 9.40 30.40 11.38
CA ASN A 205 10.82 30.54 11.07
C ASN A 205 11.43 29.24 10.56
N GLU A 206 11.09 28.09 11.17
CA GLU A 206 11.53 26.78 10.68
C GLU A 206 11.05 26.51 9.26
N ILE A 207 9.77 26.74 8.96
CA ILE A 207 9.20 26.54 7.62
C ILE A 207 9.84 27.47 6.58
N ALA A 208 10.05 28.75 6.91
CA ALA A 208 10.66 29.72 6.00
C ALA A 208 12.11 29.33 5.66
N ASN A 209 12.90 28.89 6.65
CA ASN A 209 14.25 28.36 6.42
C ASN A 209 14.21 27.07 5.59
N ALA A 210 13.28 26.16 5.87
CA ALA A 210 13.12 24.94 5.10
C ALA A 210 12.80 25.24 3.62
N TYR A 211 11.93 26.21 3.34
CA TYR A 211 11.61 26.63 1.98
C TYR A 211 12.84 27.20 1.25
N HIS A 212 13.61 28.04 1.94
CA HIS A 212 14.87 28.59 1.42
C HIS A 212 15.89 27.48 1.09
N ILE A 213 16.10 26.53 2.02
CA ILE A 213 17.02 25.41 1.83
C ILE A 213 16.56 24.51 0.68
N TYR A 214 15.27 24.22 0.58
CA TYR A 214 14.72 23.44 -0.53
C TYR A 214 15.01 24.10 -1.88
N ASN A 215 14.72 25.40 -2.02
CA ASN A 215 15.00 26.13 -3.26
C ASN A 215 16.51 26.21 -3.55
N GLN A 216 17.36 26.33 -2.54
CA GLN A 216 18.83 26.28 -2.73
C GLN A 216 19.28 24.89 -3.21
N LEU A 217 18.73 23.82 -2.65
CA LEU A 217 19.04 22.45 -3.08
C LEU A 217 18.65 22.20 -4.54
N LEU A 218 17.52 22.74 -5.00
CA LEU A 218 17.14 22.67 -6.42
C LEU A 218 18.22 23.32 -7.29
N LEU A 219 18.62 24.56 -6.98
CA LEU A 219 19.65 25.29 -7.71
C LEU A 219 21.01 24.58 -7.70
N ASP A 220 21.45 24.10 -6.53
CA ASP A 220 22.74 23.39 -6.37
C ASP A 220 22.80 22.09 -7.19
N ASN A 221 21.64 21.48 -7.48
CA ASN A 221 21.54 20.26 -8.28
C ASN A 221 21.18 20.54 -9.76
N ASN A 222 21.27 21.81 -10.20
CA ASN A 222 20.85 22.24 -11.54
C ASN A 222 19.44 21.73 -11.87
N ALA A 223 18.51 21.91 -10.92
CA ALA A 223 17.16 21.39 -10.99
C ALA A 223 16.15 22.49 -10.69
N LEU A 224 14.94 22.32 -11.22
CA LEU A 224 13.78 23.19 -10.99
C LEU A 224 12.58 22.31 -10.68
N ASP A 225 11.58 22.84 -9.97
CA ASP A 225 10.25 22.23 -9.96
C ASP A 225 9.27 23.02 -10.84
N PHE A 226 8.04 22.50 -10.99
CA PHE A 226 7.02 23.12 -11.84
C PHE A 226 6.70 24.56 -11.42
N GLY A 227 6.65 24.86 -10.12
CA GLY A 227 6.38 26.21 -9.63
C GLY A 227 7.51 27.19 -9.96
N ASP A 228 8.75 26.72 -10.01
CA ASP A 228 9.91 27.54 -10.37
C ASP A 228 9.89 27.98 -11.83
N LEU A 229 9.32 27.20 -12.75
CA LEU A 229 9.22 27.60 -14.16
C LEU A 229 8.46 28.92 -14.32
N ILE A 230 7.38 29.10 -13.55
CA ILE A 230 6.58 30.33 -13.58
C ILE A 230 7.26 31.45 -12.80
N ASN A 231 7.73 31.16 -11.58
CA ASN A 231 8.34 32.18 -10.71
C ASN A 231 9.64 32.75 -11.29
N TYR A 232 10.49 31.93 -11.90
CA TYR A 232 11.69 32.42 -12.56
C TYR A 232 11.39 33.10 -13.90
N SER A 233 10.34 32.70 -14.63
CA SER A 233 9.89 33.47 -15.80
C SER A 233 9.43 34.87 -15.42
N LEU A 234 8.70 34.99 -14.30
CA LEU A 234 8.34 36.29 -13.72
C LEU A 234 9.57 37.10 -13.31
N LYS A 235 10.54 36.46 -12.64
CA LYS A 235 11.80 37.09 -12.25
C LYS A 235 12.56 37.61 -13.47
N LEU A 236 12.72 36.78 -14.50
CA LEU A 236 13.37 37.12 -15.77
C LEU A 236 12.76 38.38 -16.37
N PHE A 237 11.44 38.41 -16.55
CA PHE A 237 10.82 39.55 -17.19
C PHE A 237 10.82 40.82 -16.32
N ARG A 238 10.83 40.71 -14.99
CA ARG A 238 10.96 41.85 -14.07
C ARG A 238 12.38 42.42 -14.06
N GLU A 239 13.41 41.56 -14.07
CA GLU A 239 14.81 41.97 -14.01
C GLU A 239 15.41 42.33 -15.38
N ARG A 240 14.86 41.77 -16.46
CA ARG A 240 15.32 41.99 -17.85
C ARG A 240 14.22 42.56 -18.75
N PRO A 241 13.88 43.86 -18.63
CA PRO A 241 12.83 44.49 -19.42
C PRO A 241 13.02 44.39 -20.95
N ALA A 242 14.26 44.32 -21.44
CA ALA A 242 14.54 44.18 -22.87
C ALA A 242 14.04 42.83 -23.43
N ILE A 243 14.17 41.75 -22.66
CA ILE A 243 13.68 40.41 -23.04
C ILE A 243 12.15 40.40 -22.99
N LEU A 244 11.56 41.01 -21.97
CA LEU A 244 10.11 41.18 -21.91
C LEU A 244 9.55 41.91 -23.15
N GLU A 245 10.21 43.00 -23.56
CA GLU A 245 9.74 43.78 -24.72
C GLU A 245 9.84 43.01 -26.05
N LYS A 246 10.83 42.12 -26.18
CA LYS A 246 10.92 41.17 -27.31
C LYS A 246 9.65 40.32 -27.41
N TYR A 247 9.24 39.68 -26.31
CA TYR A 247 8.04 38.82 -26.31
C TYR A 247 6.73 39.61 -26.41
N ARG A 248 6.65 40.83 -25.85
CA ARG A 248 5.49 41.73 -26.04
C ARG A 248 5.34 42.19 -27.50
N THR A 249 6.45 42.37 -28.20
CA THR A 249 6.46 42.73 -29.61
C THR A 249 6.07 41.54 -30.48
N GLN A 250 6.58 40.35 -30.15
CA GLN A 250 6.25 39.10 -30.81
C GLN A 250 4.76 38.75 -30.63
N PHE A 251 4.30 38.58 -29.40
CA PHE A 251 2.94 38.13 -29.10
C PHE A 251 1.93 39.28 -29.18
N LYS A 252 1.34 39.44 -30.36
CA LYS A 252 0.26 40.41 -30.61
C LYS A 252 -1.06 39.97 -30.00
N TYR A 253 -1.29 38.65 -29.92
CA TYR A 253 -2.52 38.05 -29.41
C TYR A 253 -2.17 37.00 -28.35
N ILE A 254 -2.71 37.18 -27.14
CA ILE A 254 -2.56 36.22 -26.04
C ILE A 254 -3.93 35.65 -25.72
N LEU A 255 -4.06 34.33 -25.74
CA LEU A 255 -5.28 33.58 -25.46
C LEU A 255 -5.03 32.62 -24.31
N VAL A 256 -5.96 32.57 -23.35
CA VAL A 256 -5.89 31.65 -22.22
C VAL A 256 -7.20 30.88 -22.12
N ASP A 257 -7.11 29.55 -22.20
CA ASP A 257 -8.24 28.65 -21.98
C ASP A 257 -8.29 28.16 -20.51
N GLU A 258 -9.48 27.78 -20.06
CA GLU A 258 -9.77 27.33 -18.69
C GLU A 258 -9.17 28.26 -17.62
N PHE A 259 -9.34 29.57 -17.80
CA PHE A 259 -8.74 30.61 -16.97
C PHE A 259 -9.09 30.49 -15.47
N GLN A 260 -10.22 29.86 -15.12
CA GLN A 260 -10.56 29.57 -13.72
C GLN A 260 -9.59 28.62 -13.01
N ASP A 261 -8.81 27.84 -13.75
CA ASP A 261 -7.87 26.86 -13.22
C ASP A 261 -6.45 27.47 -13.03
N THR A 262 -6.28 28.77 -13.32
CA THR A 262 -4.99 29.47 -13.14
C THR A 262 -4.74 29.87 -11.69
N ASN A 263 -3.48 29.86 -11.27
CA ASN A 263 -3.04 30.41 -9.96
C ASN A 263 -2.59 31.87 -10.10
N LEU A 264 -2.29 32.53 -8.97
CA LEU A 264 -1.87 33.93 -8.96
C LEU A 264 -0.58 34.18 -9.75
N ALA A 265 0.44 33.32 -9.60
CA ALA A 265 1.71 33.47 -10.32
C ALA A 265 1.52 33.42 -11.85
N GLN A 266 0.71 32.47 -12.35
CA GLN A 266 0.34 32.36 -13.76
C GLN A 266 -0.43 33.59 -14.24
N TYR A 267 -1.35 34.10 -13.42
CA TYR A 267 -2.11 35.30 -13.76
C TYR A 267 -1.21 36.55 -13.84
N GLU A 268 -0.27 36.72 -12.92
CA GLU A 268 0.73 37.79 -12.97
C GLU A 268 1.60 37.71 -14.23
N LEU A 269 1.96 36.50 -14.66
CA LEU A 269 2.77 36.28 -15.87
C LEU A 269 2.05 36.79 -17.12
N ILE A 270 0.77 36.46 -17.29
CA ILE A 270 0.00 36.92 -18.45
C ILE A 270 -0.30 38.40 -18.42
N LYS A 271 -0.52 39.00 -17.23
CA LYS A 271 -0.69 40.46 -17.10
C LYS A 271 0.57 41.20 -17.55
N LEU A 272 1.72 40.68 -17.13
CA LEU A 272 3.01 41.26 -17.46
C LEU A 272 3.29 41.18 -18.97
N LEU A 273 2.93 40.07 -19.63
CA LEU A 273 3.06 39.93 -21.09
C LEU A 273 2.02 40.75 -21.88
N ALA A 274 0.80 40.90 -21.39
CA ALA A 274 -0.26 41.62 -22.09
C ALA A 274 -0.07 43.15 -22.04
N ALA A 275 0.50 43.68 -20.95
CA ALA A 275 0.75 45.11 -20.80
C ALA A 275 1.78 45.63 -21.83
N PRO A 276 1.69 46.88 -22.31
CA PRO A 276 0.65 47.87 -22.03
C PRO A 276 -0.57 47.78 -22.99
N LYS A 277 -0.49 46.98 -24.07
CA LYS A 277 -1.56 46.90 -25.10
C LYS A 277 -2.83 46.22 -24.57
N ASN A 278 -2.69 45.36 -23.57
CA ASN A 278 -3.76 44.61 -22.91
C ASN A 278 -4.64 43.80 -23.90
N ASN A 279 -4.04 43.29 -24.99
CA ASN A 279 -4.74 42.46 -25.96
C ASN A 279 -4.78 40.99 -25.51
N LEU A 280 -5.55 40.75 -24.46
CA LEU A 280 -5.63 39.48 -23.75
C LEU A 280 -7.05 38.91 -23.84
N VAL A 281 -7.16 37.67 -24.31
CA VAL A 281 -8.41 36.91 -24.34
C VAL A 281 -8.36 35.82 -23.29
N VAL A 282 -9.28 35.84 -22.33
CA VAL A 282 -9.42 34.77 -21.34
C VAL A 282 -10.78 34.10 -21.49
N VAL A 283 -10.78 32.78 -21.39
CA VAL A 283 -11.99 31.96 -21.46
C VAL A 283 -12.10 31.16 -20.18
N GLY A 284 -13.26 31.22 -19.53
CA GLY A 284 -13.42 30.50 -18.27
C GLY A 284 -14.85 30.37 -17.78
N ASP A 285 -15.01 29.51 -16.78
CA ASP A 285 -16.26 29.25 -16.07
C ASP A 285 -15.98 29.00 -14.59
N ASP A 286 -16.39 29.94 -13.73
CA ASP A 286 -16.23 29.85 -12.28
C ASP A 286 -16.99 28.65 -11.66
N ASP A 287 -18.05 28.17 -12.33
CA ASP A 287 -18.80 26.99 -11.85
C ASP A 287 -18.04 25.67 -12.10
N GLN A 288 -16.94 25.68 -12.89
CA GLN A 288 -16.07 24.52 -13.18
C GLN A 288 -14.71 24.57 -12.48
N ALA A 289 -14.49 25.55 -11.60
CA ALA A 289 -13.26 25.68 -10.83
C ALA A 289 -13.19 24.61 -9.73
N ILE A 290 -12.50 23.49 -10.03
CA ILE A 290 -12.38 22.33 -9.11
C ILE A 290 -10.93 22.01 -8.72
N TYR A 291 -9.96 22.81 -9.16
CA TYR A 291 -8.52 22.60 -8.89
C TYR A 291 -7.95 23.56 -7.85
N ARG A 292 -8.77 24.09 -6.93
CA ARG A 292 -8.28 25.03 -5.89
C ARG A 292 -7.18 24.42 -5.00
N PHE A 293 -7.27 23.11 -4.71
CA PHE A 293 -6.21 22.37 -4.02
C PHE A 293 -4.84 22.40 -4.74
N ARG A 294 -4.79 22.81 -6.02
CA ARG A 294 -3.57 23.03 -6.83
C ARG A 294 -3.21 24.52 -7.03
N GLY A 295 -3.75 25.42 -6.23
CA GLY A 295 -3.43 26.85 -6.38
C GLY A 295 -4.42 27.64 -7.24
N ALA A 296 -5.35 26.98 -7.93
CA ALA A 296 -6.29 27.70 -8.79
C ALA A 296 -7.20 28.65 -8.01
N SER A 297 -7.35 29.88 -8.51
CA SER A 297 -8.14 30.90 -7.85
C SER A 297 -9.38 31.27 -8.63
N MET A 298 -10.54 31.02 -8.01
CA MET A 298 -11.81 31.53 -8.49
C MET A 298 -11.86 33.05 -8.56
N SER A 299 -11.07 33.71 -7.71
CA SER A 299 -10.97 35.16 -7.70
C SER A 299 -10.38 35.73 -8.99
N ASN A 300 -9.66 34.92 -9.80
CA ASN A 300 -9.01 35.39 -11.02
C ASN A 300 -9.99 35.96 -12.04
N ILE A 301 -11.16 35.33 -12.26
CA ILE A 301 -12.15 35.87 -13.21
C ILE A 301 -12.71 37.20 -12.70
N LEU A 302 -12.96 37.31 -11.40
CA LEU A 302 -13.46 38.54 -10.77
C LEU A 302 -12.39 39.65 -10.74
N GLN A 303 -11.14 39.27 -10.49
CA GLN A 303 -9.99 40.17 -10.48
C GLN A 303 -9.65 40.64 -11.88
N PHE A 304 -9.81 39.80 -12.90
CA PHE A 304 -9.65 40.17 -14.31
C PHE A 304 -10.53 41.36 -14.69
N LYS A 305 -11.79 41.38 -14.23
CA LYS A 305 -12.68 42.53 -14.48
C LYS A 305 -12.20 43.80 -13.78
N LYS A 306 -11.57 43.69 -12.62
CA LYS A 306 -11.01 44.85 -11.89
C LYS A 306 -9.73 45.36 -12.55
N ASP A 307 -8.87 44.46 -12.99
CA ASP A 307 -7.58 44.77 -13.62
C ASP A 307 -7.78 45.28 -15.07
N PHE A 308 -8.81 44.79 -15.76
CA PHE A 308 -9.18 45.17 -17.13
C PHE A 308 -10.63 45.70 -17.18
N PRO A 309 -10.91 46.93 -16.69
CA PRO A 309 -12.26 47.48 -16.60
C PRO A 309 -12.93 47.67 -17.97
N ASP A 310 -12.14 47.91 -19.02
CA ASP A 310 -12.61 48.05 -20.40
C ASP A 310 -12.80 46.70 -21.13
N ALA A 311 -12.69 45.58 -20.42
CA ALA A 311 -12.82 44.26 -21.02
C ALA A 311 -14.21 44.02 -21.59
N THR A 312 -14.26 43.66 -22.88
CA THR A 312 -15.50 43.19 -23.50
C THR A 312 -15.87 41.84 -22.86
N GLN A 313 -17.16 41.65 -22.56
CA GLN A 313 -17.66 40.41 -21.96
C GLN A 313 -18.62 39.72 -22.92
N ILE A 314 -18.37 38.45 -23.21
CA ILE A 314 -19.21 37.62 -24.08
C ILE A 314 -19.62 36.36 -23.33
N PHE A 315 -20.92 36.12 -23.25
CA PHE A 315 -21.49 34.95 -22.58
C PHE A 315 -21.97 33.94 -23.62
N LEU A 316 -21.40 32.73 -23.61
CA LEU A 316 -21.86 31.64 -24.47
C LEU A 316 -23.00 30.91 -23.78
N LYS A 317 -24.23 31.08 -24.28
CA LYS A 317 -25.45 30.51 -23.66
C LYS A 317 -25.90 29.19 -24.28
N ARG A 318 -25.59 28.96 -25.55
CA ARG A 318 -26.04 27.76 -26.28
C ARG A 318 -25.17 26.56 -25.90
N ASN A 319 -25.80 25.51 -25.38
CA ASN A 319 -25.14 24.26 -25.02
C ASN A 319 -25.46 23.18 -26.07
N TYR A 320 -24.40 22.54 -26.57
CA TYR A 320 -24.48 21.54 -27.64
C TYR A 320 -24.33 20.09 -27.11
N ARG A 321 -24.19 19.93 -25.79
CA ARG A 321 -23.84 18.65 -25.13
C ARG A 321 -25.03 18.02 -24.40
N ASN A 322 -25.61 18.75 -23.47
CA ASN A 322 -26.55 18.26 -22.47
C ASN A 322 -28.00 18.55 -22.88
N ARG A 323 -28.94 17.73 -22.40
CA ARG A 323 -30.38 18.03 -22.46
C ARG A 323 -30.78 19.12 -21.45
N GLN A 324 -31.88 19.82 -21.72
CA GLN A 324 -32.31 20.98 -20.91
C GLN A 324 -32.58 20.63 -19.44
N SER A 325 -33.18 19.48 -19.14
CA SER A 325 -33.45 19.05 -17.76
C SER A 325 -32.18 18.91 -16.91
N ILE A 326 -31.10 18.37 -17.51
CA ILE A 326 -29.79 18.24 -16.85
C ILE A 326 -29.17 19.63 -16.62
N LEU A 327 -29.28 20.53 -17.60
CA LEU A 327 -28.83 21.92 -17.47
C LEU A 327 -29.58 22.64 -16.34
N ASP A 328 -30.90 22.52 -16.30
CA ASP A 328 -31.73 23.14 -15.26
C ASP A 328 -31.41 22.59 -13.87
N LEU A 329 -31.21 21.27 -13.72
CA LEU A 329 -30.78 20.65 -12.46
C LEU A 329 -29.43 21.23 -12.01
N SER A 330 -28.43 21.19 -12.90
CA SER A 330 -27.07 21.65 -12.58
C SER A 330 -27.03 23.14 -12.24
N TYR A 331 -27.78 23.97 -12.98
CA TYR A 331 -27.89 25.40 -12.74
C TYR A 331 -28.62 25.74 -11.43
N ASN A 332 -29.71 25.06 -11.12
CA ASN A 332 -30.44 25.26 -9.87
C ASN A 332 -29.60 24.85 -8.65
N PHE A 333 -28.84 23.77 -8.77
CA PHE A 333 -27.97 23.30 -7.71
C PHE A 333 -26.78 24.23 -7.48
N ILE A 334 -26.08 24.66 -8.53
CA ILE A 334 -24.84 25.44 -8.35
C ILE A 334 -25.10 26.84 -7.77
N LYS A 335 -26.30 27.42 -7.98
CA LYS A 335 -26.74 28.67 -7.33
C LYS A 335 -26.70 28.64 -5.80
N LEU A 336 -26.63 27.46 -5.17
CA LEU A 336 -26.42 27.35 -3.73
C LEU A 336 -25.05 27.87 -3.26
N ASN A 337 -24.14 28.16 -4.19
CA ASN A 337 -22.87 28.84 -3.93
C ASN A 337 -22.96 30.38 -4.01
N ASP A 338 -24.13 30.96 -4.34
CA ASP A 338 -24.31 32.42 -4.24
C ASP A 338 -24.10 32.84 -2.75
N PRO A 339 -23.37 33.94 -2.47
CA PRO A 339 -22.96 35.01 -3.39
C PRO A 339 -21.63 34.79 -4.12
N ASN A 340 -20.89 33.71 -3.84
CA ASN A 340 -19.53 33.46 -4.36
C ASN A 340 -19.52 32.89 -5.80
N ARG A 341 -20.42 33.38 -6.65
CA ARG A 341 -20.52 33.05 -8.08
C ARG A 341 -20.39 34.31 -8.92
N LEU A 342 -19.73 34.19 -10.07
CA LEU A 342 -19.52 35.27 -11.02
C LEU A 342 -20.85 35.89 -11.45
N GLU A 343 -21.85 35.07 -11.74
CA GLU A 343 -23.19 35.53 -12.14
C GLU A 343 -23.84 36.39 -11.06
N TYR A 344 -23.71 36.02 -9.78
CA TYR A 344 -24.25 36.80 -8.67
C TYR A 344 -23.49 38.13 -8.52
N GLU A 345 -22.16 38.09 -8.48
CA GLU A 345 -21.33 39.28 -8.30
C GLU A 345 -21.50 40.30 -9.44
N LEU A 346 -21.57 39.85 -10.70
CA LEU A 346 -21.75 40.73 -11.85
C LEU A 346 -23.13 41.39 -11.87
N ASN A 347 -24.14 40.74 -11.31
CA ASN A 347 -25.51 41.25 -11.28
C ASN A 347 -25.85 42.04 -10.01
N ARG A 348 -24.98 42.08 -9.01
CA ARG A 348 -25.25 42.71 -7.70
C ARG A 348 -25.77 44.14 -7.82
N ASP A 349 -25.22 44.90 -8.77
CA ASP A 349 -25.50 46.33 -8.96
C ASP A 349 -26.33 46.60 -10.24
N ILE A 350 -26.74 45.56 -10.98
CA ILE A 350 -27.51 45.66 -12.23
C ILE A 350 -29.00 45.38 -11.96
N LYS A 351 -29.89 46.32 -12.33
CA LYS A 351 -31.35 46.16 -12.25
C LYS A 351 -31.98 46.37 -13.64
N GLY A 352 -32.90 45.49 -14.05
CA GLY A 352 -33.65 45.58 -15.31
C GLY A 352 -33.30 44.49 -16.35
N PRO A 353 -33.66 44.64 -17.64
CA PRO A 353 -33.48 43.63 -18.69
C PRO A 353 -32.01 43.33 -19.06
N SER A 354 -31.05 44.03 -18.45
CA SER A 354 -29.60 43.86 -18.63
C SER A 354 -28.97 42.84 -17.67
N VAL A 355 -29.77 42.12 -16.87
CA VAL A 355 -29.29 41.04 -15.98
C VAL A 355 -28.61 39.96 -16.82
N LEU A 356 -27.35 39.70 -16.50
CA LEU A 356 -26.55 38.66 -17.13
C LEU A 356 -27.01 37.31 -16.61
N THR A 357 -27.13 36.31 -17.47
CA THR A 357 -27.46 34.94 -17.02
C THR A 357 -26.53 33.92 -17.62
N LYS A 358 -26.04 33.02 -16.76
CA LYS A 358 -25.30 31.81 -17.14
C LYS A 358 -26.22 30.60 -17.31
N LYS A 359 -27.55 30.80 -17.26
CA LYS A 359 -28.50 29.74 -17.57
C LYS A 359 -28.34 29.32 -19.03
N LEU A 360 -27.94 28.06 -19.23
CA LEU A 360 -27.66 27.51 -20.55
C LEU A 360 -28.93 27.01 -21.26
N GLU A 361 -28.92 27.10 -22.59
CA GLU A 361 -30.00 26.67 -23.47
C GLU A 361 -29.53 25.49 -24.34
N ALA A 362 -30.13 24.32 -24.12
CA ALA A 362 -29.82 23.11 -24.87
C ALA A 362 -30.23 23.25 -26.34
N GLN A 363 -29.33 22.89 -27.25
CA GLN A 363 -29.62 22.82 -28.70
C GLN A 363 -30.17 21.43 -29.12
N ASN A 364 -30.02 20.42 -28.26
CA ASN A 364 -30.43 19.05 -28.54
C ASN A 364 -31.91 18.80 -28.10
N PRO A 365 -32.82 18.38 -29.01
CA PRO A 365 -34.26 18.33 -28.73
C PRO A 365 -34.68 17.17 -27.82
N GLY A 366 -35.35 17.45 -26.69
CA GLY A 366 -35.88 16.43 -25.76
C GLY A 366 -35.43 16.65 -24.31
N ALA A 367 -36.14 16.03 -23.36
CA ALA A 367 -35.76 16.04 -21.95
C ALA A 367 -34.79 14.89 -21.64
N GLY A 368 -33.71 15.18 -20.92
CA GLY A 368 -32.83 14.16 -20.38
C GLY A 368 -33.45 13.50 -19.15
N THR A 369 -33.14 12.22 -18.93
CA THR A 369 -33.62 11.46 -17.78
C THR A 369 -32.75 11.75 -16.56
N ILE A 370 -33.39 12.03 -15.43
CA ILE A 370 -32.76 12.20 -14.12
C ILE A 370 -33.47 11.24 -13.17
N GLU A 371 -32.73 10.28 -12.60
CA GLU A 371 -33.30 9.25 -11.73
C GLU A 371 -32.42 9.01 -10.50
N VAL A 372 -33.04 8.74 -9.35
CA VAL A 372 -32.35 8.30 -8.12
C VAL A 372 -32.64 6.83 -7.91
N ILE A 373 -31.60 6.01 -7.82
CA ILE A 373 -31.67 4.58 -7.56
C ILE A 373 -31.22 4.33 -6.12
N ALA A 374 -32.16 3.91 -5.26
CA ALA A 374 -31.88 3.57 -3.86
C ALA A 374 -31.73 2.06 -3.69
N GLY A 375 -30.62 1.62 -3.08
CA GLY A 375 -30.40 0.23 -2.66
C GLY A 375 -30.63 0.03 -1.16
N THR A 376 -30.73 -1.23 -0.72
CA THR A 376 -30.80 -1.59 0.72
C THR A 376 -29.43 -1.57 1.40
N ASP A 377 -28.40 -1.97 0.67
CA ASP A 377 -27.00 -2.00 1.06
C ASP A 377 -26.11 -1.77 -0.18
N ILE A 378 -24.80 -1.73 0.02
CA ILE A 378 -23.82 -1.53 -1.05
C ILE A 378 -23.92 -2.56 -2.18
N GLY A 379 -24.20 -3.83 -1.85
CA GLY A 379 -24.35 -4.89 -2.85
C GLY A 379 -25.60 -4.69 -3.70
N ASP A 380 -26.73 -4.37 -3.07
CA ASP A 380 -27.98 -4.06 -3.76
C ASP A 380 -27.86 -2.78 -4.62
N GLU A 381 -27.18 -1.73 -4.14
CA GLU A 381 -26.90 -0.54 -4.94
C GLU A 381 -26.14 -0.89 -6.23
N ILE A 382 -25.03 -1.63 -6.12
CA ILE A 382 -24.20 -2.00 -7.27
C ILE A 382 -24.98 -2.89 -8.24
N ASN A 383 -25.74 -3.86 -7.73
CA ASN A 383 -26.58 -4.73 -8.58
C ASN A 383 -27.63 -3.93 -9.36
N ARG A 384 -28.23 -2.88 -8.75
CA ARG A 384 -29.18 -2.00 -9.44
C ARG A 384 -28.50 -1.11 -10.49
N ILE A 385 -27.28 -0.64 -10.25
CA ILE A 385 -26.48 0.06 -11.27
C ILE A 385 -26.29 -0.87 -12.49
N ILE A 386 -25.83 -2.10 -12.26
CA ILE A 386 -25.57 -3.08 -13.33
C ILE A 386 -26.87 -3.41 -14.08
N ALA A 387 -27.96 -3.67 -13.36
CA ALA A 387 -29.26 -3.95 -13.97
C ALA A 387 -29.72 -2.79 -14.87
N LYS A 388 -29.53 -1.54 -14.43
CA LYS A 388 -29.90 -0.35 -15.20
C LYS A 388 -29.01 -0.14 -16.42
N ILE A 389 -27.71 -0.41 -16.31
CA ILE A 389 -26.78 -0.39 -17.46
C ILE A 389 -27.23 -1.38 -18.53
N ILE A 390 -27.57 -2.61 -18.14
CA ILE A 390 -28.05 -3.65 -19.07
C ILE A 390 -29.39 -3.24 -19.70
N GLU A 391 -30.33 -2.71 -18.92
CA GLU A 391 -31.62 -2.19 -19.41
C GLU A 391 -31.41 -1.10 -20.48
N LEU A 392 -30.51 -0.16 -20.23
CA LEU A 392 -30.20 0.94 -21.15
C LEU A 392 -29.48 0.45 -22.41
N LYS A 393 -28.50 -0.46 -22.27
CA LYS A 393 -27.82 -1.04 -23.42
C LYS A 393 -28.77 -1.85 -24.31
N ASN A 394 -29.74 -2.55 -23.72
CA ASN A 394 -30.75 -3.30 -24.47
C ASN A 394 -31.79 -2.40 -25.16
N SER A 395 -32.08 -1.22 -24.60
CA SER A 395 -33.02 -0.24 -25.19
C SER A 395 -32.37 0.72 -26.19
N ASP A 396 -31.04 0.75 -26.26
CA ASP A 396 -30.24 1.56 -27.18
C ASP A 396 -29.31 0.66 -28.02
N PRO A 397 -29.81 0.01 -29.08
CA PRO A 397 -29.04 -0.95 -29.87
C PRO A 397 -27.78 -0.34 -30.50
N ASP A 398 -27.84 0.95 -30.88
CA ASP A 398 -26.73 1.71 -31.46
C ASP A 398 -25.76 2.28 -30.41
N GLY A 399 -26.07 2.17 -29.11
CA GLY A 399 -25.24 2.69 -28.04
C GLY A 399 -23.96 1.88 -27.85
N SER A 400 -22.80 2.52 -27.76
CA SER A 400 -21.53 1.83 -27.46
C SER A 400 -21.38 1.59 -25.96
N TRP A 401 -20.56 0.62 -25.54
CA TRP A 401 -20.15 0.54 -24.12
C TRP A 401 -19.36 1.78 -23.69
N ASN A 402 -18.68 2.46 -24.62
CA ASN A 402 -17.98 3.73 -24.37
C ASN A 402 -18.94 4.88 -24.03
N ASP A 403 -20.23 4.74 -24.29
CA ASP A 403 -21.24 5.74 -23.92
C ASP A 403 -21.62 5.72 -22.43
N PHE A 404 -21.17 4.71 -21.69
CA PHE A 404 -21.48 4.52 -20.27
C PHE A 404 -20.31 4.92 -19.37
N ALA A 405 -20.60 5.73 -18.35
CA ALA A 405 -19.65 6.03 -17.29
C ALA A 405 -20.25 5.87 -15.90
N VAL A 406 -19.48 5.25 -15.00
CA VAL A 406 -19.76 5.20 -13.56
C VAL A 406 -18.74 6.07 -12.84
N LEU A 407 -19.23 7.18 -12.31
CA LEU A 407 -18.46 8.20 -11.62
C LEU A 407 -18.55 7.99 -10.12
N VAL A 408 -17.41 7.97 -9.45
CA VAL A 408 -17.30 7.90 -7.99
C VAL A 408 -16.53 9.08 -7.43
N ARG A 409 -16.77 9.45 -6.17
CA ARG A 409 -15.98 10.51 -5.51
C ARG A 409 -14.58 10.05 -5.09
N ALA A 410 -14.40 8.75 -4.79
CA ALA A 410 -13.16 8.16 -4.32
C ALA A 410 -12.87 6.81 -5.00
N ASN A 411 -11.59 6.49 -5.21
CA ASN A 411 -11.13 5.29 -5.92
C ASN A 411 -11.60 3.96 -5.30
N GLU A 412 -11.91 3.93 -4.00
CA GLU A 412 -12.38 2.73 -3.31
C GLU A 412 -13.69 2.21 -3.91
N GLY A 413 -14.68 3.08 -4.11
CA GLY A 413 -15.97 2.70 -4.71
C GLY A 413 -15.84 2.23 -6.16
N ALA A 414 -14.85 2.73 -6.90
CA ALA A 414 -14.58 2.27 -8.27
C ALA A 414 -14.18 0.80 -8.31
N ARG A 415 -13.43 0.30 -7.32
CA ARG A 415 -12.97 -1.09 -7.26
C ARG A 415 -14.12 -2.06 -6.99
N GLU A 416 -15.04 -1.71 -6.09
CA GLU A 416 -16.20 -2.53 -5.75
C GLU A 416 -17.14 -2.68 -6.97
N ILE A 417 -17.39 -1.58 -7.68
CA ILE A 417 -18.20 -1.58 -8.91
C ILE A 417 -17.51 -2.38 -10.02
N SER A 418 -16.20 -2.22 -10.18
CA SER A 418 -15.40 -2.96 -11.18
C SER A 418 -15.49 -4.48 -10.96
N ALA A 419 -15.34 -4.94 -9.72
CA ALA A 419 -15.45 -6.35 -9.39
C ALA A 419 -16.84 -6.93 -9.70
N ALA A 420 -17.90 -6.14 -9.52
CA ALA A 420 -19.26 -6.57 -9.84
C ALA A 420 -19.54 -6.55 -11.35
N LEU A 421 -18.99 -5.58 -12.11
CA LEU A 421 -19.05 -5.59 -13.58
C LEU A 421 -18.32 -6.83 -14.15
N GLU A 422 -17.17 -7.18 -13.57
CA GLU A 422 -16.43 -8.40 -13.92
C GLU A 422 -17.25 -9.67 -13.64
N ALA A 423 -17.87 -9.76 -12.46
CA ALA A 423 -18.73 -10.88 -12.09
C ALA A 423 -19.96 -11.01 -13.01
N ALA A 424 -20.46 -9.89 -13.54
CA ALA A 424 -21.55 -9.83 -14.52
C ALA A 424 -21.09 -10.04 -15.97
N SER A 425 -19.79 -10.26 -16.23
CA SER A 425 -19.20 -10.37 -17.57
C SER A 425 -19.47 -9.16 -18.47
N LEU A 426 -19.54 -7.95 -17.90
CA LEU A 426 -19.68 -6.71 -18.65
C LEU A 426 -18.30 -6.09 -18.93
N PRO A 427 -18.03 -5.61 -20.15
CA PRO A 427 -16.75 -5.00 -20.47
C PRO A 427 -16.62 -3.68 -19.73
N TYR A 428 -15.55 -3.55 -18.93
CA TYR A 428 -15.29 -2.34 -18.17
C TYR A 428 -13.82 -1.97 -18.22
N GLN A 429 -13.56 -0.68 -18.02
CA GLN A 429 -12.21 -0.17 -17.83
C GLN A 429 -12.18 0.73 -16.60
N LEU A 430 -11.42 0.30 -15.59
CA LEU A 430 -11.12 1.13 -14.44
C LEU A 430 -10.07 2.18 -14.82
N VAL A 431 -10.49 3.42 -14.95
CA VAL A 431 -9.59 4.55 -15.23
C VAL A 431 -8.97 4.99 -13.91
N SER A 432 -7.81 4.40 -13.62
CA SER A 432 -6.93 4.82 -12.55
C SER A 432 -5.65 5.37 -13.15
N SER A 433 -5.27 6.60 -12.79
CA SER A 433 -3.99 7.18 -13.19
C SER A 433 -2.79 6.60 -12.43
N ARG A 434 -3.03 5.76 -11.41
CA ARG A 434 -2.02 5.19 -10.50
C ARG A 434 -2.24 3.68 -10.26
N GLY A 435 -1.23 2.98 -9.77
CA GLY A 435 -1.34 1.59 -9.32
C GLY A 435 -0.70 0.55 -10.23
N LEU A 436 0.15 0.96 -11.19
CA LEU A 436 0.90 0.06 -12.05
C LEU A 436 1.68 -1.01 -11.26
N TYR A 437 2.36 -0.62 -10.16
CA TYR A 437 3.18 -1.53 -9.35
C TYR A 437 2.38 -2.55 -8.55
N THR A 438 1.05 -2.37 -8.48
CA THR A 438 0.13 -3.30 -7.81
C THR A 438 -0.57 -4.25 -8.79
N LYS A 439 -0.28 -4.14 -10.09
CA LYS A 439 -0.83 -5.06 -11.10
C LYS A 439 -0.07 -6.38 -11.04
N ASP A 440 -0.78 -7.50 -11.11
CA ASP A 440 -0.20 -8.82 -10.89
C ASP A 440 1.01 -9.10 -11.80
N ALA A 441 0.89 -8.80 -13.09
CA ALA A 441 1.98 -9.01 -14.04
C ALA A 441 3.22 -8.14 -13.75
N VAL A 442 3.02 -6.93 -13.22
CA VAL A 442 4.13 -6.05 -12.83
C VAL A 442 4.76 -6.54 -11.53
N MET A 443 3.96 -6.93 -10.54
CA MET A 443 4.45 -7.51 -9.28
C MET A 443 5.23 -8.81 -9.52
N ASP A 444 4.83 -9.60 -10.53
CA ASP A 444 5.55 -10.80 -10.95
C ASP A 444 6.95 -10.46 -11.46
N VAL A 445 7.06 -9.48 -12.36
CA VAL A 445 8.35 -8.99 -12.85
C VAL A 445 9.19 -8.41 -11.71
N ILE A 446 8.60 -7.60 -10.83
CA ILE A 446 9.31 -7.03 -9.66
C ILE A 446 9.85 -8.13 -8.75
N ALA A 447 9.03 -9.14 -8.42
CA ALA A 447 9.47 -10.26 -7.59
C ALA A 447 10.59 -11.07 -8.26
N TYR A 448 10.53 -11.24 -9.58
CA TYR A 448 11.59 -11.90 -10.32
C TYR A 448 12.90 -11.08 -10.26
N LEU A 449 12.84 -9.76 -10.50
CA LEU A 449 14.00 -8.88 -10.40
C LEU A 449 14.61 -8.88 -8.99
N ARG A 450 13.78 -8.81 -7.95
CA ARG A 450 14.24 -8.89 -6.54
C ARG A 450 15.03 -10.15 -6.25
N LEU A 451 14.57 -11.27 -6.81
CA LEU A 451 15.26 -12.54 -6.67
C LEU A 451 16.65 -12.54 -7.36
N LEU A 452 16.85 -11.75 -8.42
CA LEU A 452 18.16 -11.60 -9.07
C LEU A 452 19.13 -10.72 -8.26
N ASP A 453 18.62 -9.77 -7.48
CA ASP A 453 19.43 -8.95 -6.55
C ASP A 453 19.72 -9.69 -5.24
N ASN A 454 18.69 -10.30 -4.63
CA ASN A 454 18.79 -11.06 -3.39
C ASN A 454 17.93 -12.34 -3.42
N TYR A 455 18.58 -13.46 -3.73
CA TYR A 455 17.93 -14.79 -3.79
C TYR A 455 17.45 -15.32 -2.43
N HIS A 456 17.78 -14.69 -1.30
CA HIS A 456 17.28 -15.10 0.02
C HIS A 456 15.96 -14.42 0.41
N GLU A 457 15.43 -13.50 -0.40
CA GLU A 457 14.12 -12.88 -0.16
C GLU A 457 12.98 -13.88 -0.42
N SER A 458 12.61 -14.63 0.62
CA SER A 458 11.59 -15.68 0.52
C SER A 458 10.21 -15.19 0.02
N PRO A 459 9.73 -13.97 0.33
CA PRO A 459 8.51 -13.43 -0.29
C PRO A 459 8.58 -13.34 -1.83
N ALA A 460 9.72 -12.91 -2.38
CA ALA A 460 9.93 -12.84 -3.83
C ALA A 460 9.95 -14.24 -4.46
N VAL A 461 10.69 -15.18 -3.85
CA VAL A 461 10.72 -16.60 -4.28
C VAL A 461 9.30 -17.20 -4.23
N TYR A 462 8.54 -16.94 -3.16
CA TYR A 462 7.17 -17.43 -2.99
C TYR A 462 6.25 -16.94 -4.11
N ARG A 463 6.35 -15.67 -4.51
CA ARG A 463 5.58 -15.15 -5.65
C ARG A 463 5.98 -15.83 -6.95
N VAL A 464 7.28 -15.98 -7.21
CA VAL A 464 7.81 -16.62 -8.43
C VAL A 464 7.36 -18.07 -8.56
N ILE A 465 7.45 -18.88 -7.50
CA ILE A 465 6.98 -20.28 -7.55
C ILE A 465 5.46 -20.41 -7.69
N ASN A 466 4.68 -19.38 -7.33
CA ASN A 466 3.22 -19.35 -7.55
C ASN A 466 2.84 -18.93 -8.98
N MET A 467 3.80 -18.50 -9.81
CA MET A 467 3.48 -18.13 -11.19
C MET A 467 3.06 -19.38 -11.98
N PRO A 468 1.91 -19.33 -12.71
CA PRO A 468 1.40 -20.49 -13.44
C PRO A 468 2.41 -21.14 -14.40
N ILE A 469 3.30 -20.34 -15.01
CA ILE A 469 4.33 -20.79 -15.96
C ILE A 469 5.31 -21.85 -15.45
N PHE A 470 5.50 -21.94 -14.13
CA PHE A 470 6.37 -22.96 -13.52
C PHE A 470 5.61 -24.21 -13.05
N GLY A 471 4.28 -24.14 -12.99
CA GLY A 471 3.41 -25.30 -12.78
C GLY A 471 3.56 -26.00 -11.42
N PHE A 472 3.99 -25.30 -10.37
CA PHE A 472 4.02 -25.85 -9.01
C PHE A 472 2.59 -25.97 -8.45
N SER A 473 2.28 -27.11 -7.83
CA SER A 473 1.02 -27.33 -7.13
C SER A 473 1.04 -26.70 -5.74
N TYR A 474 -0.14 -26.39 -5.19
CA TYR A 474 -0.26 -25.85 -3.84
C TYR A 474 0.40 -26.76 -2.78
N GLN A 475 0.30 -28.08 -2.93
CA GLN A 475 0.92 -29.03 -1.99
C GLN A 475 2.46 -28.96 -2.03
N GLU A 476 3.05 -28.82 -3.21
CA GLU A 476 4.51 -28.65 -3.36
C GLU A 476 4.96 -27.36 -2.66
N ILE A 477 4.25 -26.25 -2.86
CA ILE A 477 4.55 -24.94 -2.25
C ILE A 477 4.40 -24.98 -0.72
N VAL A 478 3.35 -25.63 -0.20
CA VAL A 478 3.16 -25.83 1.24
C VAL A 478 4.32 -26.63 1.83
N ASN A 479 4.77 -27.69 1.15
CA ASN A 479 5.91 -28.48 1.59
C ASN A 479 7.21 -27.66 1.58
N PHE A 480 7.44 -26.82 0.56
CA PHE A 480 8.59 -25.92 0.54
C PHE A 480 8.60 -24.97 1.74
N ASN A 481 7.46 -24.35 2.06
CA ASN A 481 7.33 -23.46 3.21
C ASN A 481 7.52 -24.20 4.55
N TYR A 482 7.01 -25.43 4.64
CA TYR A 482 7.24 -26.28 5.81
C TYR A 482 8.74 -26.55 6.01
N PHE A 483 9.46 -26.93 4.96
CA PHE A 483 10.89 -27.18 5.04
C PHE A 483 11.71 -25.91 5.32
N ALA A 484 11.33 -24.77 4.73
CA ALA A 484 11.95 -23.46 5.00
C ALA A 484 11.92 -23.15 6.50
N ARG A 485 10.72 -23.26 7.12
CA ARG A 485 10.54 -23.06 8.56
C ARG A 485 11.25 -24.12 9.40
N LYS A 486 11.16 -25.39 8.97
CA LYS A 486 11.78 -26.51 9.69
C LYS A 486 13.30 -26.37 9.73
N LYS A 487 13.96 -25.88 8.68
CA LYS A 487 15.43 -25.80 8.60
C LYS A 487 16.00 -24.40 8.85
N ALA A 488 15.15 -23.40 9.09
CA ALA A 488 15.51 -21.99 9.05
C ALA A 488 16.22 -21.59 7.75
N TRP A 489 15.75 -22.13 6.62
CA TRP A 489 16.27 -21.89 5.28
C TRP A 489 15.43 -20.86 4.54
N SER A 490 16.04 -20.09 3.65
CA SER A 490 15.27 -19.34 2.65
C SER A 490 14.59 -20.31 1.69
N LEU A 491 13.49 -19.89 1.06
CA LEU A 491 12.83 -20.74 0.06
C LEU A 491 13.75 -21.13 -1.09
N TYR A 492 14.72 -20.27 -1.46
CA TYR A 492 15.72 -20.60 -2.47
C TYR A 492 16.64 -21.76 -2.02
N GLU A 493 17.10 -21.76 -0.77
CA GLU A 493 17.90 -22.85 -0.21
C GLU A 493 17.10 -24.17 -0.17
N VAL A 494 15.81 -24.08 0.14
CA VAL A 494 14.89 -25.22 0.08
C VAL A 494 14.79 -25.77 -1.35
N LEU A 495 14.58 -24.92 -2.36
CA LEU A 495 14.51 -25.38 -3.76
C LEU A 495 15.81 -26.10 -4.17
N LYS A 496 16.97 -25.59 -3.73
CA LYS A 496 18.27 -26.21 -4.05
C LYS A 496 18.49 -27.58 -3.38
N SER A 497 17.95 -27.78 -2.18
CA SER A 497 18.28 -28.93 -1.32
C SER A 497 17.05 -29.73 -0.89
N PHE A 498 15.96 -29.66 -1.64
CA PHE A 498 14.69 -30.30 -1.26
C PHE A 498 14.85 -31.83 -1.23
N PRO A 499 14.52 -32.51 -0.11
CA PRO A 499 14.68 -33.96 -0.01
C PRO A 499 13.51 -34.71 -0.66
N GLY A 500 13.76 -35.91 -1.19
CA GLY A 500 12.70 -36.83 -1.64
C GLY A 500 11.90 -36.38 -2.87
N VAL A 501 12.55 -35.70 -3.82
CA VAL A 501 11.91 -35.09 -4.99
C VAL A 501 11.54 -36.13 -6.05
N SER A 502 10.32 -36.09 -6.58
CA SER A 502 9.95 -36.84 -7.79
C SER A 502 10.70 -36.28 -9.02
N ALA A 503 10.92 -37.09 -10.06
CA ALA A 503 11.59 -36.63 -11.28
C ALA A 503 10.88 -35.41 -11.92
N ALA A 504 9.55 -35.40 -11.88
CA ALA A 504 8.74 -34.28 -12.39
C ALA A 504 8.93 -33.00 -11.58
N LEU A 505 8.92 -33.07 -10.25
CA LEU A 505 9.14 -31.91 -9.40
C LEU A 505 10.58 -31.39 -9.53
N LYS A 506 11.55 -32.29 -9.65
CA LYS A 506 12.96 -31.93 -9.87
C LYS A 506 13.13 -31.14 -11.17
N ALA A 507 12.51 -31.57 -12.26
CA ALA A 507 12.55 -30.83 -13.53
C ALA A 507 11.97 -29.40 -13.42
N LYS A 508 10.88 -29.21 -12.66
CA LYS A 508 10.31 -27.87 -12.43
C LYS A 508 11.27 -26.98 -11.64
N ILE A 509 11.89 -27.52 -10.59
CA ILE A 509 12.87 -26.83 -9.75
C ILE A 509 14.11 -26.45 -10.58
N ASP A 510 14.68 -27.42 -11.32
CA ASP A 510 15.88 -27.22 -12.14
C ASP A 510 15.64 -26.15 -13.21
N ARG A 511 14.49 -26.18 -13.90
CA ARG A 511 14.10 -25.14 -14.87
C ARG A 511 14.11 -23.74 -14.26
N LEU A 512 13.55 -23.58 -13.06
CA LEU A 512 13.53 -22.29 -12.37
C LEU A 512 14.93 -21.85 -11.93
N LEU A 513 15.71 -22.75 -11.33
CA LEU A 513 17.07 -22.46 -10.84
C LEU A 513 18.05 -22.11 -11.99
N GLU A 514 17.93 -22.79 -13.13
CA GLU A 514 18.70 -22.48 -14.35
C GLU A 514 18.38 -21.08 -14.89
N LEU A 515 17.09 -20.74 -14.98
CA LEU A 515 16.64 -19.41 -15.42
C LEU A 515 17.19 -18.31 -14.49
N ILE A 516 17.09 -18.53 -13.17
CA ILE A 516 17.63 -17.60 -12.16
C ILE A 516 19.15 -17.44 -12.32
N SER A 517 19.88 -18.54 -12.47
CA SER A 517 21.34 -18.51 -12.63
C SER A 517 21.77 -17.76 -13.90
N ALA A 518 21.06 -17.98 -15.00
CA ALA A 518 21.31 -17.29 -16.27
C ALA A 518 21.02 -15.79 -16.15
N HIS A 519 19.86 -15.41 -15.61
CA HIS A 519 19.46 -14.02 -15.48
C HIS A 519 20.28 -13.24 -14.43
N ALA A 520 20.71 -13.89 -13.35
CA ALA A 520 21.59 -13.27 -12.35
C ALA A 520 22.97 -12.91 -12.91
N LYS A 521 23.46 -13.64 -13.94
CA LYS A 521 24.70 -13.27 -14.65
C LYS A 521 24.52 -12.01 -15.46
N ILE A 522 23.47 -11.94 -16.29
CA ILE A 522 23.23 -10.76 -17.14
C ILE A 522 22.86 -9.52 -16.32
N ALA A 523 22.17 -9.67 -15.18
CA ALA A 523 21.80 -8.56 -14.31
C ALA A 523 23.00 -7.77 -13.75
N ARG A 524 24.21 -8.34 -13.80
CA ARG A 524 25.44 -7.67 -13.35
C ARG A 524 25.97 -6.62 -14.34
N TYR A 525 25.62 -6.73 -15.62
CA TYR A 525 26.20 -5.89 -16.67
C TYR A 525 25.19 -5.38 -17.72
N LYS A 526 24.00 -5.97 -17.83
CA LYS A 526 22.91 -5.45 -18.66
C LYS A 526 22.03 -4.48 -17.87
N SER A 527 21.25 -3.69 -18.61
CA SER A 527 20.28 -2.78 -18.02
C SER A 527 19.05 -3.52 -17.46
N ALA A 528 18.31 -2.88 -16.56
CA ALA A 528 17.11 -3.46 -15.97
C ALA A 528 16.05 -3.84 -17.03
N SER A 529 15.85 -3.00 -18.04
CA SER A 529 14.91 -3.22 -19.15
C SER A 529 15.29 -4.42 -19.99
N ASP A 530 16.58 -4.62 -20.28
CA ASP A 530 17.07 -5.81 -20.98
C ASP A 530 16.80 -7.09 -20.18
N VAL A 531 17.02 -7.06 -18.86
CA VAL A 531 16.77 -8.22 -17.99
C VAL A 531 15.27 -8.55 -17.91
N ILE A 532 14.41 -7.52 -17.86
CA ILE A 532 12.95 -7.70 -17.92
C ILE A 532 12.55 -8.38 -19.23
N ILE A 533 13.09 -7.92 -20.37
CA ILE A 533 12.80 -8.52 -21.68
C ILE A 533 13.29 -9.96 -21.73
N SER A 534 14.51 -10.25 -21.26
CA SER A 534 15.04 -11.62 -21.16
C SER A 534 14.13 -12.52 -20.32
N PHE A 535 13.68 -12.05 -19.16
CA PHE A 535 12.73 -12.82 -18.35
C PHE A 535 11.43 -13.13 -19.09
N ILE A 536 10.80 -12.12 -19.70
CA ILE A 536 9.52 -12.28 -20.41
C ILE A 536 9.64 -13.30 -21.56
N ASN A 537 10.75 -13.28 -22.29
CA ASN A 537 11.01 -14.19 -23.42
C ASN A 537 11.40 -15.60 -22.96
N ASP A 538 12.36 -15.72 -22.05
CA ASP A 538 13.01 -17.00 -21.72
C ASP A 538 12.16 -17.86 -20.78
N SER A 539 11.27 -17.24 -19.98
CA SER A 539 10.42 -17.94 -19.02
C SER A 539 9.18 -18.59 -19.64
N GLY A 540 8.74 -18.13 -20.82
CA GLY A 540 7.45 -18.50 -21.41
C GLY A 540 6.26 -17.69 -20.87
N TYR A 541 6.50 -16.57 -20.18
CA TYR A 541 5.46 -15.72 -19.59
C TYR A 541 4.38 -15.29 -20.59
N LEU A 542 4.79 -14.79 -21.78
CA LEU A 542 3.83 -14.37 -22.81
C LEU A 542 3.02 -15.53 -23.39
N LYS A 543 3.63 -16.72 -23.52
CA LYS A 543 2.96 -17.88 -24.11
C LYS A 543 1.76 -18.31 -23.26
N GLU A 544 1.94 -18.41 -21.94
CA GLU A 544 0.87 -18.71 -20.98
C GLU A 544 -0.23 -17.63 -20.98
N LEU A 545 0.13 -16.37 -21.19
CA LEU A 545 -0.85 -15.30 -21.32
C LEU A 545 -1.66 -15.43 -22.61
N THR A 546 -1.03 -15.78 -23.74
CA THR A 546 -1.70 -15.92 -25.05
C THR A 546 -2.70 -17.07 -25.15
N GLU A 547 -2.64 -18.04 -24.23
CA GLU A 547 -3.60 -19.16 -24.15
C GLU A 547 -4.91 -18.75 -23.43
N LYS A 548 -5.01 -17.51 -22.92
CA LYS A 548 -6.19 -16.95 -22.23
C LYS A 548 -6.89 -15.88 -23.09
N ASP A 549 -8.07 -15.45 -22.66
CA ASP A 549 -8.94 -14.46 -23.31
C ASP A 549 -8.18 -13.24 -23.92
N GLY A 550 -8.47 -12.92 -25.18
CA GLY A 550 -7.77 -11.92 -26.01
C GLY A 550 -7.77 -10.50 -25.43
N GLU A 551 -8.83 -10.11 -24.72
CA GLU A 551 -8.93 -8.77 -24.13
C GLU A 551 -8.01 -8.60 -22.92
N ARG A 552 -7.98 -9.61 -22.05
CA ARG A 552 -7.13 -9.63 -20.86
C ARG A 552 -5.65 -9.59 -21.21
N ILE A 553 -5.26 -10.17 -22.35
CA ILE A 553 -3.87 -10.11 -22.84
C ILE A 553 -3.46 -8.68 -23.17
N ARG A 554 -4.29 -7.93 -23.91
CA ARG A 554 -3.97 -6.55 -24.31
C ARG A 554 -3.73 -5.66 -23.10
N GLU A 555 -4.55 -5.83 -22.07
CA GLU A 555 -4.41 -5.10 -20.80
C GLU A 555 -3.09 -5.44 -20.09
N ILE A 556 -2.80 -6.74 -19.91
CA ILE A 556 -1.58 -7.21 -19.23
C ILE A 556 -0.32 -6.75 -19.98
N VAL A 557 -0.30 -6.89 -21.31
CA VAL A 557 0.81 -6.42 -22.15
C VAL A 557 0.94 -4.90 -22.07
N GLY A 558 -0.17 -4.17 -21.99
CA GLY A 558 -0.18 -2.73 -21.72
C GLY A 558 0.56 -2.37 -20.43
N TYR A 559 0.28 -3.08 -19.32
CA TYR A 559 0.98 -2.88 -18.05
C TYR A 559 2.47 -3.20 -18.13
N LEU A 560 2.85 -4.33 -18.76
CA LEU A 560 4.24 -4.70 -18.95
C LEU A 560 5.01 -3.66 -19.79
N ASN A 561 4.39 -3.14 -20.86
CA ASN A 561 4.98 -2.08 -21.68
C ASN A 561 5.15 -0.78 -20.90
N GLN A 562 4.19 -0.41 -20.05
CA GLN A 562 4.31 0.77 -19.18
C GLN A 562 5.44 0.59 -18.17
N PHE A 563 5.57 -0.59 -17.57
CA PHE A 563 6.67 -0.89 -16.65
C PHE A 563 8.03 -0.89 -17.36
N LEU A 564 8.11 -1.40 -18.59
CA LEU A 564 9.31 -1.34 -19.42
C LEU A 564 9.68 0.10 -19.80
N LYS A 565 8.70 0.95 -20.14
CA LYS A 565 8.91 2.39 -20.36
C LYS A 565 9.47 3.06 -19.11
N ARG A 566 8.94 2.73 -17.92
CA ARG A 566 9.46 3.22 -16.64
C ARG A 566 10.91 2.78 -16.40
N ALA A 567 11.27 1.53 -16.68
CA ALA A 567 12.65 1.04 -16.58
C ALA A 567 13.59 1.78 -17.56
N LYS A 568 13.15 2.02 -18.80
CA LYS A 568 13.93 2.82 -19.77
C LYS A 568 14.09 4.28 -19.36
N ALA A 569 13.08 4.88 -18.75
CA ALA A 569 13.17 6.24 -18.22
C ALA A 569 14.21 6.35 -17.09
N PHE A 570 14.25 5.34 -16.19
CA PHE A 570 15.33 5.21 -15.19
C PHE A 570 16.70 5.15 -15.86
N GLU A 571 16.86 4.29 -16.87
CA GLU A 571 18.15 4.10 -17.57
C GLU A 571 18.64 5.32 -18.35
N ALA A 572 17.73 6.20 -18.76
CA ALA A 572 18.06 7.47 -19.39
C ALA A 572 18.56 8.50 -18.37
N GLY A 573 18.06 8.43 -17.13
CA GLY A 573 18.39 9.38 -16.06
C GLY A 573 19.41 8.91 -15.02
N SER A 574 19.84 7.64 -15.06
CA SER A 574 20.74 7.03 -14.08
C SER A 574 22.08 6.59 -14.70
N ASP A 575 23.18 6.85 -13.99
CA ASP A 575 24.51 6.35 -14.34
C ASP A 575 24.60 4.83 -14.16
N ASP A 576 24.00 4.29 -13.10
CA ASP A 576 23.91 2.84 -12.86
C ASP A 576 22.58 2.31 -13.37
N LYS A 577 22.63 1.56 -14.48
CA LYS A 577 21.47 1.05 -15.20
C LYS A 577 21.05 -0.36 -14.77
N ARG A 578 21.75 -0.95 -13.81
CA ARG A 578 21.58 -2.36 -13.41
C ARG A 578 20.32 -2.57 -12.57
N VAL A 579 19.89 -3.82 -12.46
CA VAL A 579 18.69 -4.25 -11.70
C VAL A 579 18.71 -3.73 -10.25
N LYS A 580 19.86 -3.81 -9.57
CA LYS A 580 20.00 -3.35 -8.19
C LYS A 580 19.66 -1.86 -8.01
N ALA A 581 20.19 -1.02 -8.89
CA ALA A 581 19.95 0.42 -8.83
C ALA A 581 18.48 0.75 -9.17
N PHE A 582 17.92 0.06 -10.17
CA PHE A 582 16.50 0.20 -10.50
C PHE A 582 15.57 -0.21 -9.35
N LEU A 583 15.83 -1.35 -8.69
CA LEU A 583 15.05 -1.79 -7.53
C LEU A 583 15.15 -0.81 -6.35
N SER A 584 16.33 -0.24 -6.12
CA SER A 584 16.53 0.75 -5.06
C SER A 584 15.69 2.00 -5.32
N GLU A 585 15.63 2.49 -6.56
CA GLU A 585 14.79 3.62 -6.93
C GLU A 585 13.30 3.28 -6.85
N LEU A 586 12.90 2.10 -7.34
CA LEU A 586 11.53 1.61 -7.25
C LEU A 586 11.05 1.49 -5.79
N GLU A 587 11.91 1.04 -4.88
CA GLU A 587 11.61 0.99 -3.45
C GLU A 587 11.44 2.39 -2.85
N LEU A 588 12.29 3.33 -3.23
CA LEU A 588 12.13 4.74 -2.84
C LEU A 588 10.82 5.33 -3.35
N GLU A 589 10.40 5.02 -4.58
CA GLU A 589 9.10 5.44 -5.13
C GLU A 589 7.95 4.89 -4.29
N ILE A 590 7.95 3.59 -4.01
CA ILE A 590 6.92 2.93 -3.21
C ILE A 590 6.88 3.54 -1.79
N GLU A 591 8.04 3.83 -1.21
CA GLU A 591 8.15 4.47 0.10
C GLU A 591 7.64 5.93 0.10
N ALA A 592 7.83 6.64 -1.02
CA ALA A 592 7.24 7.95 -1.26
C ALA A 592 5.72 7.88 -1.49
N GLY A 593 5.12 6.69 -1.58
CA GLY A 593 3.70 6.49 -1.83
C GLY A 593 3.33 6.52 -3.32
N GLU A 594 4.32 6.48 -4.21
CA GLU A 594 4.10 6.25 -5.62
C GLU A 594 3.72 4.80 -5.89
N SER A 595 2.87 4.60 -6.88
CA SER A 595 2.42 3.26 -7.28
C SER A 595 2.50 3.03 -8.79
N GLY A 596 3.26 3.91 -9.47
CA GLY A 596 3.43 3.92 -10.91
C GLY A 596 2.20 4.44 -11.65
N SER A 597 2.44 5.20 -12.72
CA SER A 597 1.40 5.81 -13.54
C SER A 597 0.87 4.86 -14.61
N ILE A 598 -0.43 4.91 -14.85
CA ILE A 598 -1.08 4.21 -15.96
C ILE A 598 -1.66 5.29 -16.89
N PRO A 599 -1.00 5.62 -18.02
CA PRO A 599 -1.57 6.54 -18.99
C PRO A 599 -2.91 6.00 -19.49
N PHE A 600 -3.91 6.90 -19.52
CA PHE A 600 -5.24 6.63 -20.00
C PHE A 600 -5.46 7.37 -21.31
N ASP A 601 -5.78 6.62 -22.35
CA ASP A 601 -6.29 7.17 -23.60
C ASP A 601 -7.80 6.83 -23.67
N PRO A 602 -8.70 7.84 -23.64
CA PRO A 602 -10.13 7.60 -23.75
C PRO A 602 -10.53 6.98 -25.09
N ASP A 603 -9.78 7.29 -26.15
CA ASP A 603 -10.12 6.97 -27.53
C ASP A 603 -9.42 5.70 -28.03
N ALA A 604 -8.40 5.22 -27.30
CA ALA A 604 -7.75 3.93 -27.55
C ALA A 604 -8.23 2.82 -26.62
N GLY A 605 -8.61 1.68 -27.19
CA GLY A 605 -8.96 0.46 -26.46
C GLY A 605 -10.23 -0.23 -26.98
N PRO A 606 -10.59 -1.40 -26.43
CA PRO A 606 -11.86 -2.05 -26.71
C PRO A 606 -13.04 -1.24 -26.15
N GLU A 607 -14.25 -1.46 -26.67
CA GLU A 607 -15.46 -0.82 -26.14
C GLU A 607 -15.71 -1.27 -24.69
N ALA A 608 -15.74 -0.33 -23.75
CA ALA A 608 -15.91 -0.67 -22.33
C ALA A 608 -16.61 0.43 -21.53
N ILE A 609 -17.34 0.03 -20.49
CA ILE A 609 -17.92 0.92 -19.50
C ILE A 609 -16.80 1.58 -18.71
N ARG A 610 -16.79 2.92 -18.64
CA ARG A 610 -15.72 3.65 -17.96
C ARG A 610 -16.04 3.84 -16.49
N VAL A 611 -15.21 3.29 -15.60
CA VAL A 611 -15.33 3.48 -14.15
C VAL A 611 -14.23 4.41 -13.68
N MET A 612 -14.57 5.60 -13.16
CA MET A 612 -13.57 6.63 -12.86
C MET A 612 -14.01 7.60 -11.76
N THR A 613 -13.07 8.42 -11.28
CA THR A 613 -13.43 9.51 -10.35
C THR A 613 -14.02 10.71 -11.08
N VAL A 614 -14.84 11.50 -10.37
CA VAL A 614 -15.40 12.76 -10.90
C VAL A 614 -14.31 13.70 -11.44
N HIS A 615 -13.14 13.76 -10.78
CA HIS A 615 -12.01 14.58 -11.23
C HIS A 615 -11.44 14.10 -12.57
N ALA A 616 -11.29 12.78 -12.75
CA ALA A 616 -10.80 12.18 -13.98
C ALA A 616 -11.78 12.36 -15.16
N ALA A 617 -13.06 12.57 -14.88
CA ALA A 617 -14.07 12.82 -15.90
C ALA A 617 -14.09 14.27 -16.42
N LYS A 618 -13.36 15.22 -15.81
CA LYS A 618 -13.30 16.61 -16.31
C LYS A 618 -12.71 16.60 -17.74
N GLY A 619 -13.38 17.27 -18.66
CA GLY A 619 -13.06 17.27 -20.09
C GLY A 619 -13.74 16.16 -20.91
N LEU A 620 -14.16 15.06 -20.29
CA LEU A 620 -14.88 13.96 -20.95
C LEU A 620 -16.40 14.19 -20.99
N GLU A 621 -17.11 13.37 -21.76
CA GLU A 621 -18.57 13.37 -21.89
C GLU A 621 -19.09 11.98 -22.28
N PHE A 622 -20.27 11.62 -21.76
CA PHE A 622 -20.86 10.28 -21.91
C PHE A 622 -22.38 10.39 -22.14
N LYS A 623 -22.98 9.43 -22.83
CA LYS A 623 -24.45 9.40 -23.05
C LYS A 623 -25.19 9.10 -21.76
N TYR A 624 -24.69 8.10 -21.02
CA TYR A 624 -25.26 7.58 -19.77
C TYR A 624 -24.24 7.73 -18.63
N VAL A 625 -24.59 8.47 -17.58
CA VAL A 625 -23.73 8.70 -16.42
C VAL A 625 -24.39 8.20 -15.14
N PHE A 626 -23.68 7.39 -14.37
CA PHE A 626 -24.05 6.95 -13.04
C PHE A 626 -23.16 7.64 -12.02
N LEU A 627 -23.72 8.45 -11.13
CA LEU A 627 -23.00 9.04 -10.01
C LEU A 627 -23.27 8.21 -8.76
N ALA A 628 -22.31 7.36 -8.40
CA ALA A 628 -22.46 6.35 -7.37
C ALA A 628 -22.01 6.82 -5.98
N ASN A 629 -22.47 6.10 -4.94
CA ASN A 629 -22.15 6.37 -3.54
C ASN A 629 -22.55 7.79 -3.07
N MET A 630 -23.72 8.28 -3.48
CA MET A 630 -24.28 9.57 -3.06
C MET A 630 -24.77 9.54 -1.62
N VAL A 631 -23.81 9.48 -0.70
CA VAL A 631 -23.99 9.26 0.75
C VAL A 631 -23.37 10.41 1.52
N ASP A 632 -23.99 10.78 2.64
CA ASP A 632 -23.45 11.82 3.53
C ASP A 632 -22.03 11.44 3.99
N GLN A 633 -21.12 12.43 3.97
CA GLN A 633 -19.68 12.30 4.25
C GLN A 633 -18.86 11.47 3.23
N ARG A 634 -19.48 10.87 2.20
CA ARG A 634 -18.76 10.31 1.04
C ARG A 634 -18.76 11.29 -0.13
N PHE A 635 -19.92 11.87 -0.46
CA PHE A 635 -20.01 12.96 -1.42
C PHE A 635 -21.16 13.90 -0.99
N PRO A 636 -20.89 15.07 -0.39
CA PRO A 636 -19.58 15.69 -0.14
C PRO A 636 -18.70 14.89 0.82
N THR A 637 -17.40 14.93 0.59
CA THR A 637 -16.40 14.44 1.54
C THR A 637 -16.29 15.35 2.77
N VAL A 638 -15.65 14.88 3.84
CA VAL A 638 -15.30 15.72 5.00
C VAL A 638 -14.04 16.52 4.67
N GLU A 639 -14.06 17.83 4.97
CA GLU A 639 -12.91 18.72 4.79
C GLU A 639 -11.67 18.18 5.52
N ARG A 640 -10.54 18.14 4.81
CA ARG A 640 -9.23 17.86 5.41
C ARG A 640 -8.38 19.11 5.27
N LYS A 641 -8.12 19.77 6.39
CA LYS A 641 -7.22 20.93 6.43
C LYS A 641 -5.82 20.55 5.94
N GLU A 642 -5.15 21.51 5.33
CA GLU A 642 -3.77 21.33 4.91
C GLU A 642 -2.88 21.08 6.14
N PRO A 643 -1.93 20.12 6.08
CA PRO A 643 -1.07 19.83 7.22
C PRO A 643 -0.21 21.01 7.67
N ILE A 644 0.22 21.84 6.71
CA ILE A 644 1.05 23.04 6.94
C ILE A 644 0.45 24.20 6.11
N PRO A 645 -0.40 25.06 6.71
CA PRO A 645 -1.01 26.18 6.00
C PRO A 645 -0.02 27.32 5.74
N ILE A 646 -0.26 28.13 4.70
CA ILE A 646 0.44 29.39 4.48
C ILE A 646 -0.07 30.42 5.51
N PRO A 647 0.81 31.22 6.15
CA PRO A 647 0.37 32.33 6.99
C PRO A 647 -0.54 33.30 6.24
N ASP A 648 -1.72 33.62 6.79
CA ASP A 648 -2.73 34.47 6.15
C ASP A 648 -2.18 35.82 5.66
N ALA A 649 -1.18 36.38 6.35
CA ALA A 649 -0.55 37.65 5.99
C ALA A 649 0.29 37.59 4.70
N LEU A 650 0.74 36.39 4.30
CA LEU A 650 1.48 36.15 3.07
C LEU A 650 0.56 35.75 1.90
N VAL A 651 -0.65 35.27 2.19
CA VAL A 651 -1.64 34.94 1.16
C VAL A 651 -2.08 36.24 0.49
N LYS A 652 -1.79 36.37 -0.81
CA LYS A 652 -2.10 37.59 -1.58
C LYS A 652 -3.56 37.60 -2.04
N GLU A 653 -4.16 36.43 -2.14
CA GLU A 653 -5.58 36.25 -2.43
C GLU A 653 -6.47 36.46 -1.20
N LYS A 654 -7.63 37.08 -1.40
CA LYS A 654 -8.63 37.20 -0.34
C LYS A 654 -9.50 35.94 -0.33
N PRO A 655 -9.55 35.18 0.78
CA PRO A 655 -10.44 34.03 0.84
C PRO A 655 -11.91 34.48 0.72
N PRO A 656 -12.73 33.80 -0.10
CA PRO A 656 -14.17 34.06 -0.15
C PRO A 656 -14.82 33.73 1.19
N ALA A 657 -15.93 34.40 1.52
CA ALA A 657 -16.64 34.21 2.77
C ALA A 657 -17.56 32.98 2.69
N GLY A 658 -17.53 32.06 3.66
CA GLY A 658 -18.45 30.91 3.73
C GLY A 658 -17.75 29.56 3.93
N ASP A 659 -18.50 28.48 3.71
CA ASP A 659 -17.97 27.10 3.73
C ASP A 659 -17.40 26.73 2.36
N ILE A 660 -16.12 27.10 2.18
CA ILE A 660 -15.38 26.93 0.93
C ILE A 660 -15.36 25.46 0.48
N HIS A 661 -15.15 24.53 1.41
CA HIS A 661 -15.07 23.10 1.09
C HIS A 661 -16.39 22.58 0.52
N THR A 662 -17.52 22.94 1.13
CA THR A 662 -18.83 22.57 0.60
C THR A 662 -19.08 23.18 -0.78
N GLU A 663 -18.69 24.44 -1.00
CA GLU A 663 -18.84 25.08 -2.31
C GLU A 663 -18.01 24.39 -3.41
N GLU A 664 -16.78 23.96 -3.10
CA GLU A 664 -15.93 23.17 -4.01
C GLU A 664 -16.55 21.80 -4.32
N GLU A 665 -17.04 21.09 -3.31
CA GLU A 665 -17.71 19.79 -3.53
C GLU A 665 -19.01 19.96 -4.34
N ARG A 666 -19.70 21.11 -4.24
CA ARG A 666 -20.84 21.44 -5.12
C ARG A 666 -20.41 21.69 -6.57
N ARG A 667 -19.26 22.33 -6.80
CA ARG A 667 -18.67 22.46 -8.16
C ARG A 667 -18.29 21.10 -8.73
N LEU A 668 -17.76 20.19 -7.90
CA LEU A 668 -17.52 18.81 -8.32
C LEU A 668 -18.82 18.10 -8.73
N PHE A 669 -19.89 18.26 -7.95
CA PHE A 669 -21.21 17.74 -8.33
C PHE A 669 -21.71 18.35 -9.65
N TYR A 670 -21.60 19.67 -9.83
CA TYR A 670 -21.92 20.35 -11.09
C TYR A 670 -21.12 19.78 -12.28
N VAL A 671 -19.81 19.57 -12.11
CA VAL A 671 -18.96 18.96 -13.14
C VAL A 671 -19.43 17.54 -13.46
N ALA A 672 -19.73 16.71 -12.46
CA ALA A 672 -20.23 15.35 -12.63
C ALA A 672 -21.55 15.32 -13.43
N VAL A 673 -22.50 16.19 -13.05
CA VAL A 673 -23.81 16.28 -13.72
C VAL A 673 -23.66 16.71 -15.19
N THR A 674 -22.79 17.68 -15.46
CA THR A 674 -22.58 18.20 -16.82
C THR A 674 -21.75 17.26 -17.73
N ARG A 675 -21.27 16.11 -17.23
CA ARG A 675 -20.67 15.06 -18.08
C ARG A 675 -21.71 14.27 -18.87
N ALA A 676 -22.96 14.24 -18.40
CA ALA A 676 -24.04 13.47 -18.99
C ALA A 676 -24.67 14.20 -20.19
N ARG A 677 -24.61 13.61 -21.39
CA ARG A 677 -25.30 14.13 -22.58
C ARG A 677 -26.82 13.94 -22.48
N ASN A 678 -27.28 12.72 -22.17
CA ASN A 678 -28.70 12.37 -22.19
C ASN A 678 -29.29 11.97 -20.82
N ASN A 679 -28.61 11.10 -20.08
CA ASN A 679 -29.17 10.47 -18.88
C ASN A 679 -28.19 10.54 -17.72
N ILE A 680 -28.70 10.89 -16.54
CA ILE A 680 -27.95 10.83 -15.28
C ILE A 680 -28.72 10.07 -14.20
N TYR A 681 -28.01 9.15 -13.55
CA TYR A 681 -28.51 8.31 -12.47
C TYR A 681 -27.70 8.59 -11.21
N PHE A 682 -28.38 8.83 -10.09
CA PHE A 682 -27.73 8.99 -8.79
C PHE A 682 -28.01 7.77 -7.94
N THR A 683 -26.99 7.15 -7.36
CA THR A 683 -27.19 5.93 -6.56
C THR A 683 -26.72 6.10 -5.12
N TRP A 684 -27.44 5.49 -4.19
CA TRP A 684 -27.06 5.44 -2.78
C TRP A 684 -27.71 4.26 -2.06
N ALA A 685 -27.13 3.87 -0.93
CA ALA A 685 -27.73 2.92 0.02
C ALA A 685 -27.57 3.41 1.48
N PRO A 686 -28.37 2.90 2.43
CA PRO A 686 -28.18 3.22 3.85
C PRO A 686 -27.11 2.38 4.53
N ASP A 687 -26.65 1.27 3.94
CA ASP A 687 -25.68 0.36 4.56
C ASP A 687 -24.49 0.07 3.65
N TYR A 688 -23.29 0.50 4.07
CA TYR A 688 -22.01 0.21 3.40
C TYR A 688 -21.07 -0.56 4.34
N GLY A 689 -21.62 -1.24 5.33
CA GLY A 689 -20.89 -1.82 6.45
C GLY A 689 -20.54 -0.81 7.55
N GLY A 690 -20.06 -1.35 8.68
CA GLY A 690 -19.74 -0.59 9.89
C GLY A 690 -20.87 -0.53 10.91
N ALA A 691 -20.64 0.18 12.02
CA ALA A 691 -21.52 0.12 13.20
C ALA A 691 -22.85 0.91 13.07
N ARG A 692 -23.02 1.77 12.07
CA ARG A 692 -24.20 2.65 11.92
C ARG A 692 -24.58 2.83 10.46
N LYS A 693 -25.90 2.78 10.18
CA LYS A 693 -26.47 3.17 8.87
C LYS A 693 -26.13 4.61 8.51
N LYS A 694 -25.90 4.84 7.22
CA LYS A 694 -25.58 6.14 6.63
C LYS A 694 -26.85 6.84 6.14
N LYS A 695 -26.77 8.16 6.05
CA LYS A 695 -27.82 9.02 5.48
C LYS A 695 -27.56 9.25 3.99
N PRO A 696 -28.58 9.50 3.17
CA PRO A 696 -28.37 9.93 1.80
C PRO A 696 -27.55 11.23 1.78
N SER A 697 -26.83 11.46 0.69
CA SER A 697 -26.06 12.69 0.51
C SER A 697 -26.94 13.92 0.63
N ARG A 698 -26.42 14.95 1.31
CA ARG A 698 -27.05 16.27 1.33
C ARG A 698 -27.25 16.84 -0.08
N PHE A 699 -26.42 16.48 -1.05
CA PHE A 699 -26.55 16.98 -2.43
C PHE A 699 -27.79 16.44 -3.12
N LEU A 700 -28.26 15.23 -2.79
CA LEU A 700 -29.54 14.72 -3.29
C LEU A 700 -30.72 15.54 -2.75
N LEU A 701 -30.65 15.98 -1.49
CA LEU A 701 -31.66 16.83 -0.86
C LEU A 701 -31.63 18.25 -1.42
N GLU A 702 -30.43 18.85 -1.51
CA GLU A 702 -30.19 20.19 -2.03
C GLU A 702 -30.59 20.32 -3.50
N ALA A 703 -30.37 19.27 -4.30
CA ALA A 703 -30.80 19.22 -5.71
C ALA A 703 -32.30 18.96 -5.88
N GLY A 704 -33.04 18.72 -4.79
CA GLY A 704 -34.48 18.41 -4.84
C GLY A 704 -34.80 17.03 -5.43
N LEU A 705 -33.81 16.13 -5.47
CA LEU A 705 -33.95 14.78 -6.03
C LEU A 705 -34.61 13.80 -5.05
N ILE A 706 -34.47 14.07 -3.74
CA ILE A 706 -35.14 13.34 -2.66
C ILE A 706 -35.74 14.32 -1.65
N SER A 707 -36.77 13.91 -0.93
CA SER A 707 -37.40 14.73 0.12
C SER A 707 -36.71 14.55 1.47
N SER A 708 -36.65 15.61 2.29
CA SER A 708 -36.16 15.51 3.67
C SER A 708 -37.04 14.55 4.48
N PRO A 709 -36.47 13.66 5.32
CA PRO A 709 -37.23 12.73 6.15
C PRO A 709 -38.21 13.41 7.13
N GLU A 710 -38.06 14.72 7.40
CA GLU A 710 -39.04 15.48 8.18
C GLU A 710 -40.35 15.78 7.41
N LYS A 711 -40.32 15.82 6.07
CA LYS A 711 -41.52 15.99 5.24
C LYS A 711 -42.26 14.67 4.99
N GLU A 712 -41.56 13.53 5.05
CA GLU A 712 -42.16 12.20 4.83
C GLU A 712 -42.88 11.65 6.06
N LYS A 713 -42.51 12.07 7.28
CA LYS A 713 -43.23 11.71 8.51
C LYS A 713 -44.71 12.14 8.54
N LYS A 714 -45.16 13.01 7.63
CA LYS A 714 -46.58 13.39 7.47
C LYS A 714 -47.34 12.61 6.38
N LYS A 715 -46.68 11.74 5.60
CA LYS A 715 -47.33 11.03 4.48
C LYS A 715 -47.25 9.51 4.52
N SER A 716 -46.46 8.90 5.40
CA SER A 716 -46.36 7.43 5.52
C SER A 716 -46.88 6.92 6.86
N LEU A 717 -48.19 7.08 7.11
CA LEU A 717 -48.97 6.31 8.08
C LEU A 717 -50.02 5.49 7.31
N ALA A 718 -49.58 4.72 6.30
CA ALA A 718 -50.39 3.69 5.66
C ALA A 718 -49.52 2.91 4.67
N ALA A 719 -48.99 1.77 5.10
CA ALA A 719 -48.79 0.56 4.28
C ALA A 719 -47.96 -0.44 5.10
N ASN A 720 -48.66 -1.39 5.75
CA ASN A 720 -48.06 -2.64 6.16
C ASN A 720 -47.79 -3.46 4.89
N ALA A 721 -46.52 -3.74 4.61
CA ALA A 721 -46.11 -4.82 3.71
C ALA A 721 -45.27 -5.82 4.51
N PRO A 722 -45.45 -7.13 4.26
CA PRO A 722 -44.93 -8.18 5.12
C PRO A 722 -43.41 -8.30 4.98
N VAL A 723 -42.74 -8.42 6.12
CA VAL A 723 -41.35 -8.85 6.20
C VAL A 723 -41.30 -10.31 5.74
N ILE A 724 -40.84 -10.54 4.50
CA ILE A 724 -40.35 -11.85 4.10
C ILE A 724 -39.04 -12.03 4.87
N GLY A 725 -39.13 -12.72 6.00
CA GLY A 725 -37.99 -13.13 6.80
C GLY A 725 -37.07 -13.98 5.92
N GLY A 726 -35.82 -13.53 5.80
CA GLY A 726 -34.75 -14.37 5.28
C GLY A 726 -34.77 -15.69 6.03
N GLN A 727 -34.86 -16.79 5.27
CA GLN A 727 -34.59 -18.11 5.80
C GLN A 727 -33.12 -18.13 6.21
N ASP A 728 -32.88 -17.86 7.49
CA ASP A 728 -31.68 -18.35 8.16
C ASP A 728 -31.66 -19.87 7.93
N LEU A 729 -30.76 -20.33 7.06
CA LEU A 729 -30.29 -21.71 7.05
C LEU A 729 -29.43 -21.93 8.31
N ASN A 730 -30.06 -21.81 9.47
CA ASN A 730 -29.61 -22.41 10.70
C ASN A 730 -29.86 -23.92 10.57
N VAL A 731 -28.95 -24.59 9.85
CA VAL A 731 -28.76 -26.02 10.01
C VAL A 731 -28.20 -26.21 11.43
N LYS A 732 -29.12 -26.28 12.40
CA LYS A 732 -28.85 -27.00 13.64
C LYS A 732 -28.62 -28.44 13.23
N ILE A 733 -27.35 -28.83 13.11
CA ILE A 733 -26.98 -30.23 13.10
C ILE A 733 -27.44 -30.76 14.46
N ASN A 734 -28.62 -31.39 14.46
CA ASN A 734 -28.96 -32.33 15.51
C ASN A 734 -27.86 -33.38 15.48
N ASN A 735 -26.94 -33.34 16.45
CA ASN A 735 -26.08 -34.47 16.78
C ASN A 735 -26.98 -35.60 17.29
N THR A 736 -27.74 -36.22 16.37
CA THR A 736 -28.27 -37.56 16.57
C THR A 736 -27.06 -38.47 16.73
N GLY A 737 -27.12 -39.33 17.76
CA GLY A 737 -25.98 -40.03 18.32
C GLY A 737 -25.02 -40.56 17.25
N LYS A 738 -23.80 -40.02 17.24
CA LYS A 738 -22.69 -40.73 16.60
C LYS A 738 -22.63 -42.11 17.25
N PRO A 739 -22.53 -43.20 16.47
CA PRO A 739 -22.29 -44.51 17.04
C PRO A 739 -21.06 -44.41 17.94
N LYS A 740 -21.16 -44.90 19.18
CA LYS A 740 -20.02 -45.06 20.10
C LYS A 740 -18.96 -45.88 19.38
N THR A 741 -18.07 -45.21 18.68
CA THR A 741 -16.96 -45.83 17.99
C THR A 741 -15.95 -46.06 19.09
N GLU A 742 -15.82 -47.32 19.52
CA GLU A 742 -14.88 -47.72 20.54
C GLU A 742 -13.48 -47.23 20.13
N ILE A 743 -12.95 -46.24 20.86
CA ILE A 743 -11.66 -45.65 20.55
C ILE A 743 -10.60 -46.69 20.92
N LYS A 744 -9.96 -47.28 19.92
CA LYS A 744 -8.87 -48.24 20.13
C LYS A 744 -7.68 -47.52 20.77
N LEU A 745 -7.39 -47.88 22.01
CA LEU A 745 -6.24 -47.37 22.74
C LEU A 745 -4.94 -48.04 22.27
N PRO A 746 -3.78 -47.35 22.41
CA PRO A 746 -2.47 -47.95 22.23
C PRO A 746 -2.27 -49.15 23.17
N GLY A 747 -1.53 -50.17 22.73
CA GLY A 747 -1.27 -51.39 23.53
C GLY A 747 -0.29 -51.20 24.70
N TYR A 748 0.18 -49.97 24.93
CA TYR A 748 1.07 -49.58 26.03
C TYR A 748 0.84 -48.11 26.41
N PHE A 749 1.26 -47.74 27.62
CA PHE A 749 1.26 -46.37 28.12
C PHE A 749 2.69 -45.93 28.46
N SER A 750 3.07 -44.74 28.01
CA SER A 750 4.36 -44.11 28.29
C SER A 750 4.22 -42.94 29.26
N HIS A 751 5.32 -42.51 29.89
CA HIS A 751 5.31 -41.33 30.76
C HIS A 751 4.73 -40.11 30.03
N THR A 752 5.11 -39.86 28.77
CA THR A 752 4.57 -38.76 27.95
C THR A 752 3.05 -38.84 27.79
N GLN A 753 2.50 -40.02 27.54
CA GLN A 753 1.06 -40.25 27.42
C GLN A 753 0.33 -39.98 28.75
N LEU A 754 0.87 -40.47 29.85
CA LEU A 754 0.30 -40.28 31.19
C LEU A 754 0.34 -38.79 31.59
N THR A 755 1.42 -38.08 31.25
CA THR A 755 1.57 -36.65 31.50
C THR A 755 0.63 -35.82 30.62
N ALA A 756 0.45 -36.16 29.34
CA ALA A 756 -0.51 -35.49 28.46
C ALA A 756 -1.94 -35.59 29.00
N PHE A 757 -2.36 -36.77 29.48
CA PHE A 757 -3.68 -36.96 30.07
C PHE A 757 -3.83 -36.23 31.41
N LYS A 758 -2.79 -36.27 32.26
CA LYS A 758 -2.73 -35.52 33.53
C LYS A 758 -2.94 -34.02 33.31
N ASN A 759 -2.20 -33.45 32.34
CA ASN A 759 -2.30 -32.03 32.04
C ASN A 759 -3.71 -31.69 31.53
N CYS A 760 -4.20 -32.46 30.56
CA CYS A 760 -5.56 -32.33 30.05
C CYS A 760 -5.97 -33.59 29.27
N PRO A 761 -7.08 -34.28 29.63
CA PRO A 761 -7.58 -35.41 28.85
C PRO A 761 -7.81 -35.07 27.37
N TYR A 762 -8.25 -33.85 27.08
CA TYR A 762 -8.40 -33.37 25.71
C TYR A 762 -7.06 -33.20 24.97
N GLN A 763 -5.98 -32.82 25.67
CA GLN A 763 -4.63 -32.81 25.08
C GLN A 763 -4.19 -34.22 24.68
N TYR A 764 -4.45 -35.22 25.53
CA TYR A 764 -4.18 -36.63 25.21
C TYR A 764 -4.96 -37.10 23.98
N TYR A 765 -6.24 -36.73 23.88
CA TYR A 765 -7.07 -37.02 22.71
C TYR A 765 -6.46 -36.47 21.42
N LEU A 766 -6.12 -35.17 21.39
CA LEU A 766 -5.55 -34.54 20.20
C LEU A 766 -4.17 -35.11 19.83
N ALA A 767 -3.30 -35.37 20.83
CA ALA A 767 -1.93 -35.84 20.60
C ALA A 767 -1.83 -37.33 20.24
N HIS A 768 -2.58 -38.20 20.92
CA HIS A 768 -2.35 -39.65 20.85
C HIS A 768 -3.50 -40.44 20.20
N ILE A 769 -4.72 -39.91 20.21
CA ILE A 769 -5.88 -40.53 19.55
C ILE A 769 -6.04 -39.99 18.13
N VAL A 770 -6.21 -38.66 17.99
CA VAL A 770 -6.36 -38.00 16.68
C VAL A 770 -5.00 -37.88 15.98
N ARG A 771 -3.91 -37.79 16.75
CA ARG A 771 -2.53 -37.63 16.27
C ARG A 771 -2.34 -36.37 15.42
N ILE A 772 -2.91 -35.26 15.90
CA ILE A 772 -2.70 -33.95 15.28
C ILE A 772 -1.20 -33.62 15.35
N PRO A 773 -0.55 -33.33 14.21
CA PRO A 773 0.86 -32.99 14.20
C PRO A 773 1.09 -31.66 14.93
N THR A 774 2.05 -31.63 15.84
CA THR A 774 2.50 -30.41 16.51
C THR A 774 3.72 -29.84 15.79
N ARG A 775 3.93 -28.52 15.91
CA ARG A 775 5.18 -27.91 15.45
C ARG A 775 6.32 -28.41 16.34
N GLY A 776 7.45 -28.77 15.75
CA GLY A 776 8.65 -29.04 16.53
C GLY A 776 9.17 -27.77 17.21
N LYS A 777 10.01 -27.95 18.22
CA LYS A 777 10.66 -26.86 18.98
C LYS A 777 12.16 -27.10 18.96
N TYR A 778 12.95 -26.05 18.73
CA TYR A 778 14.41 -26.16 18.72
C TYR A 778 14.97 -26.75 20.02
N VAL A 779 14.32 -26.52 21.17
CA VAL A 779 14.74 -27.07 22.47
C VAL A 779 14.75 -28.60 22.45
N PHE A 780 13.77 -29.22 21.77
CA PHE A 780 13.73 -30.67 21.63
C PHE A 780 14.78 -31.18 20.64
N SER A 781 14.99 -30.47 19.53
CA SER A 781 16.04 -30.80 18.56
C SER A 781 17.44 -30.71 19.19
N PHE A 782 17.70 -29.64 19.94
CA PHE A 782 18.92 -29.46 20.72
C PHE A 782 19.08 -30.56 21.78
N GLY A 783 18.02 -30.84 22.54
CA GLY A 783 18.02 -31.91 23.54
C GLY A 783 18.34 -33.27 22.96
N GLN A 784 17.66 -33.65 21.89
CA GLN A 784 17.90 -34.91 21.20
C GLN A 784 19.32 -34.99 20.62
N ALA A 785 19.86 -33.90 20.08
CA ALA A 785 21.25 -33.86 19.60
C ALA A 785 22.24 -34.11 20.75
N MET A 786 22.00 -33.53 21.93
CA MET A 786 22.84 -33.76 23.12
C MET A 786 22.76 -35.20 23.64
N HIS A 787 21.56 -35.77 23.76
CA HIS A 787 21.39 -37.18 24.19
C HIS A 787 22.08 -38.14 23.21
N LEU A 788 21.87 -37.96 21.90
CA LEU A 788 22.49 -38.80 20.88
C LEU A 788 24.02 -38.67 20.90
N THR A 789 24.54 -37.48 21.19
CA THR A 789 25.98 -37.26 21.34
C THR A 789 26.54 -38.03 22.53
N LEU A 790 25.90 -37.92 23.69
CA LEU A 790 26.32 -38.62 24.90
C LEU A 790 26.18 -40.15 24.75
N GLN A 791 25.12 -40.63 24.11
CA GLN A 791 24.95 -42.05 23.79
C GLN A 791 26.15 -42.56 22.98
N ARG A 792 26.43 -41.93 21.82
CA ARG A 792 27.54 -42.31 20.94
C ARG A 792 28.90 -42.17 21.62
N LEU A 793 29.06 -41.14 22.46
CA LEU A 793 30.26 -40.93 23.27
C LEU A 793 30.50 -42.11 24.22
N PHE A 794 29.49 -42.52 24.99
CA PHE A 794 29.64 -43.62 25.95
C PHE A 794 29.75 -45.00 25.27
N GLU A 795 29.12 -45.18 24.10
CA GLU A 795 29.33 -46.37 23.25
C GLU A 795 30.80 -46.47 22.80
N LEU A 796 31.39 -45.36 22.32
CA LEU A 796 32.80 -45.30 21.92
C LEU A 796 33.76 -45.52 23.10
N ILE A 797 33.47 -44.93 24.28
CA ILE A 797 34.25 -45.16 25.49
C ILE A 797 34.20 -46.65 25.90
N ARG A 798 33.04 -47.29 25.78
CA ARG A 798 32.88 -48.73 26.09
C ARG A 798 33.67 -49.60 25.12
N GLU A 799 33.64 -49.26 23.82
CA GLU A 799 34.41 -49.95 22.79
C GLU A 799 35.93 -49.84 23.03
N LYS A 800 36.44 -48.62 23.27
CA LYS A 800 37.86 -48.39 23.56
C LYS A 800 38.32 -49.07 24.86
N ARG A 801 37.47 -49.12 25.89
CA ARG A 801 37.75 -49.87 27.13
C ARG A 801 37.74 -51.39 26.92
N GLY A 802 36.88 -51.90 26.04
CA GLY A 802 36.82 -53.33 25.69
C GLY A 802 38.03 -53.81 24.88
N LEU A 803 38.58 -52.95 24.02
CA LEU A 803 39.82 -53.23 23.26
C LEU A 803 41.05 -53.40 24.17
N GLY A 804 41.09 -52.77 25.34
CA GLY A 804 42.17 -52.92 26.32
C GLY A 804 42.17 -54.23 27.12
N GLN A 805 41.12 -55.04 27.05
CA GLN A 805 41.01 -56.33 27.75
C GLN A 805 41.41 -57.54 26.88
N GLY A 806 41.82 -57.30 25.62
CA GLY A 806 42.02 -58.31 24.59
C GLY A 806 43.47 -58.69 24.25
N ASP A 807 44.46 -58.39 25.09
CA ASP A 807 45.85 -58.79 24.83
C ASP A 807 46.47 -59.54 26.02
N LEU A 808 46.19 -60.85 26.10
CA LEU A 808 46.69 -61.76 27.15
C LEU A 808 48.18 -62.14 26.95
N PHE A 809 48.90 -61.47 26.03
CA PHE A 809 50.32 -61.70 25.73
C PHE A 809 51.12 -60.40 25.56
N SER A 810 51.00 -59.46 26.48
CA SER A 810 52.01 -58.39 26.61
C SER A 810 52.11 -57.88 28.06
N ALA A 811 52.77 -58.67 28.91
CA ALA A 811 53.20 -58.21 30.21
C ALA A 811 54.27 -57.12 30.06
N LYS A 812 53.89 -55.84 30.25
CA LYS A 812 54.75 -54.80 30.82
C LYS A 812 53.91 -53.75 31.52
N ALA A 813 54.02 -53.74 32.84
CA ALA A 813 53.59 -52.64 33.68
C ALA A 813 54.35 -51.35 33.29
N GLY A 814 53.58 -50.33 32.91
CA GLY A 814 54.04 -48.97 32.69
C GLY A 814 52.86 -48.03 32.93
N VAL A 815 52.93 -47.26 34.01
CA VAL A 815 51.96 -46.21 34.36
C VAL A 815 52.02 -45.12 33.29
N GLY A 816 50.91 -44.91 32.59
CA GLY A 816 50.69 -43.81 31.66
C GLY A 816 49.20 -43.68 31.40
N SER A 817 48.62 -42.56 31.84
CA SER A 817 47.24 -42.17 31.55
C SER A 817 47.07 -41.93 30.04
N GLU A 818 46.73 -42.96 29.28
CA GLU A 818 46.23 -42.75 27.92
C GLU A 818 44.84 -42.12 28.01
N GLU A 819 44.68 -40.92 27.44
CA GLU A 819 43.38 -40.26 27.29
C GLU A 819 42.45 -41.19 26.49
N ILE A 820 41.46 -41.78 27.19
CA ILE A 820 40.50 -42.71 26.59
C ILE A 820 39.73 -42.05 25.42
N ILE A 821 39.51 -40.74 25.50
CA ILE A 821 38.83 -39.95 24.45
C ILE A 821 39.30 -38.50 24.49
N SER A 822 39.43 -37.88 23.32
CA SER A 822 39.80 -36.48 23.16
C SER A 822 38.56 -35.57 23.01
N LEU A 823 38.73 -34.27 23.27
CA LEU A 823 37.65 -33.28 23.06
C LEU A 823 37.27 -33.15 21.57
N GLU A 824 38.23 -33.33 20.66
CA GLU A 824 37.98 -33.27 19.21
C GLU A 824 37.07 -34.40 18.73
N GLU A 825 37.26 -35.62 19.26
CA GLU A 825 36.36 -36.75 19.00
C GLU A 825 34.93 -36.50 19.51
N ILE A 826 34.79 -35.86 20.67
CA ILE A 826 33.47 -35.47 21.21
C ILE A 826 32.79 -34.46 20.27
N TYR A 827 33.54 -33.50 19.73
CA TYR A 827 33.01 -32.52 18.79
C TYR A 827 32.62 -33.13 17.44
N ASP A 828 33.38 -34.09 16.91
CA ASP A 828 32.99 -34.81 15.70
C ASP A 828 31.71 -35.62 15.89
N ILE A 829 31.57 -36.31 17.03
CA ILE A 829 30.33 -37.02 17.38
C ILE A 829 29.16 -36.03 17.46
N TYR A 830 29.36 -34.88 18.09
CA TYR A 830 28.35 -33.83 18.23
C TYR A 830 27.93 -33.26 16.88
N ASP A 831 28.87 -32.94 16.00
CA ASP A 831 28.57 -32.44 14.65
C ASP A 831 27.75 -33.45 13.83
N LYS A 832 28.05 -34.75 13.97
CA LYS A 832 27.29 -35.84 13.32
C LYS A 832 25.95 -36.15 14.00
N ALA A 833 25.76 -35.74 15.24
CA ALA A 833 24.52 -35.89 16.00
C ALA A 833 23.66 -34.63 15.95
N TRP A 834 24.17 -33.54 15.38
CA TRP A 834 23.49 -32.25 15.33
C TRP A 834 22.17 -32.36 14.56
N ILE A 835 21.09 -31.94 15.23
CA ILE A 835 19.76 -31.84 14.63
C ILE A 835 19.49 -30.37 14.44
N ASP A 836 19.36 -29.96 13.19
CA ASP A 836 19.23 -28.57 12.80
C ASP A 836 17.79 -28.14 12.50
N ASP A 837 16.83 -28.87 13.05
CA ASP A 837 15.41 -28.61 12.86
C ASP A 837 14.85 -27.60 13.88
N TRP A 838 13.86 -26.82 13.46
CA TRP A 838 12.97 -25.97 14.27
C TRP A 838 13.59 -24.77 14.99
N TYR A 839 14.82 -24.40 14.66
CA TYR A 839 15.41 -23.11 15.05
C TYR A 839 14.70 -21.96 14.34
N GLU A 840 14.58 -20.82 15.02
CA GLU A 840 13.88 -19.65 14.47
C GLU A 840 14.71 -18.93 13.41
N SER A 841 16.03 -18.96 13.56
CA SER A 841 16.97 -18.32 12.63
C SER A 841 18.28 -19.08 12.53
N LYS A 842 19.04 -18.79 11.46
CA LYS A 842 20.40 -19.30 11.28
C LYS A 842 21.34 -18.86 12.40
N GLU A 843 21.16 -17.65 12.93
CA GLU A 843 21.93 -17.11 14.06
C GLU A 843 21.63 -17.88 15.35
N GLU A 844 20.35 -18.12 15.65
CA GLU A 844 19.95 -18.91 16.83
C GLU A 844 20.48 -20.35 16.73
N LYS A 845 20.36 -20.96 15.54
CA LYS A 845 20.90 -22.29 15.25
C LYS A 845 22.40 -22.38 15.56
N GLU A 846 23.18 -21.41 15.09
CA GLU A 846 24.63 -21.39 15.33
C GLU A 846 24.97 -21.13 16.80
N LYS A 847 24.22 -20.24 17.46
CA LYS A 847 24.36 -19.99 18.91
C LYS A 847 24.15 -21.26 19.73
N TYR A 848 23.10 -22.04 19.44
CA TYR A 848 22.86 -23.31 20.15
C TYR A 848 23.91 -24.37 19.80
N ARG A 849 24.41 -24.39 18.57
CA ARG A 849 25.50 -25.29 18.17
C ARG A 849 26.79 -25.01 18.97
N GLN A 850 27.12 -23.73 19.16
CA GLN A 850 28.26 -23.33 19.99
C GLN A 850 28.02 -23.65 21.46
N LYS A 851 26.82 -23.36 21.97
CA LYS A 851 26.41 -23.70 23.33
C LYS A 851 26.58 -25.20 23.64
N GLY A 852 26.19 -26.08 22.73
CA GLY A 852 26.38 -27.52 22.90
C GLY A 852 27.86 -27.93 22.98
N ARG A 853 28.73 -27.29 22.18
CA ARG A 853 30.18 -27.50 22.27
C ARG A 853 30.78 -27.03 23.60
N GLU A 854 30.28 -25.92 24.15
CA GLU A 854 30.69 -25.44 25.48
C GLU A 854 30.27 -26.42 26.58
N ILE A 855 29.01 -26.85 26.55
CA ILE A 855 28.48 -27.86 27.48
C ILE A 855 29.32 -29.14 27.45
N LEU A 856 29.62 -29.66 26.25
CA LEU A 856 30.40 -30.89 26.09
C LEU A 856 31.85 -30.73 26.54
N LYS A 857 32.44 -29.54 26.38
CA LYS A 857 33.77 -29.22 26.89
C LYS A 857 33.80 -29.25 28.41
N GLU A 858 32.84 -28.62 29.07
CA GLU A 858 32.73 -28.65 30.52
C GLU A 858 32.45 -30.08 31.03
N PHE A 859 31.58 -30.81 30.35
CA PHE A 859 31.28 -32.22 30.64
C PHE A 859 32.56 -33.09 30.54
N PHE A 860 33.36 -32.89 29.49
CA PHE A 860 34.65 -33.57 29.31
C PHE A 860 35.63 -33.21 30.44
N LEU A 861 35.81 -31.92 30.74
CA LEU A 861 36.72 -31.47 31.80
C LEU A 861 36.35 -32.05 33.17
N LYS A 862 35.06 -32.24 33.45
CA LYS A 862 34.56 -32.82 34.69
C LYS A 862 34.81 -34.35 34.79
N HIS A 863 34.81 -35.08 33.67
CA HIS A 863 34.85 -36.55 33.67
C HIS A 863 36.13 -37.18 33.12
N LYS A 864 37.02 -36.41 32.49
CA LYS A 864 38.25 -36.90 31.82
C LYS A 864 39.10 -37.82 32.70
N ASP A 865 39.15 -37.55 34.01
CA ASP A 865 39.97 -38.30 34.97
C ASP A 865 39.26 -39.56 35.49
N LYS A 866 37.92 -39.61 35.43
CA LYS A 866 37.11 -40.74 35.92
C LYS A 866 35.76 -40.85 35.22
N TRP A 867 35.73 -41.54 34.09
CA TRP A 867 34.48 -41.82 33.37
C TRP A 867 33.61 -42.87 34.08
N PRO A 868 32.27 -42.67 34.16
CA PRO A 868 31.33 -43.64 34.70
C PRO A 868 31.46 -45.04 34.08
N LYS A 869 31.09 -46.09 34.83
CA LYS A 869 31.00 -47.46 34.34
C LYS A 869 29.57 -47.73 33.88
N ILE A 870 29.36 -47.78 32.58
CA ILE A 870 28.03 -47.86 31.97
C ILE A 870 27.58 -49.33 31.85
N VAL A 871 26.40 -49.64 32.36
CA VAL A 871 25.72 -50.93 32.20
C VAL A 871 24.93 -50.95 30.89
N SER A 872 24.10 -49.93 30.67
CA SER A 872 23.29 -49.79 29.46
C SER A 872 23.01 -48.31 29.15
N LEU A 873 22.74 -48.03 27.88
CA LEU A 873 22.38 -46.72 27.35
C LEU A 873 21.07 -46.85 26.59
N GLU A 874 20.20 -45.85 26.71
CA GLU A 874 18.95 -45.75 25.95
C GLU A 874 18.08 -47.03 26.06
N GLN A 875 18.13 -47.67 27.23
CA GLN A 875 17.52 -48.97 27.51
C GLN A 875 16.00 -48.87 27.51
N GLY A 876 15.35 -49.51 26.54
CA GLY A 876 13.91 -49.70 26.55
C GLY A 876 13.48 -50.61 27.70
N VAL A 877 12.52 -50.15 28.50
CA VAL A 877 11.94 -50.93 29.61
C VAL A 877 10.44 -51.11 29.37
N ASN A 878 9.97 -52.35 29.53
CA ASN A 878 8.56 -52.72 29.40
C ASN A 878 8.17 -53.58 30.60
N PHE A 879 7.20 -53.11 31.37
CA PHE A 879 6.78 -53.77 32.60
C PHE A 879 5.27 -53.60 32.81
N LYS A 880 4.71 -54.34 33.78
CA LYS A 880 3.26 -54.35 34.02
C LYS A 880 2.91 -53.76 35.38
N ILE A 881 2.03 -52.77 35.39
CA ILE A 881 1.38 -52.27 36.61
C ILE A 881 -0.11 -52.55 36.48
N GLY A 882 -0.68 -53.29 37.44
CA GLY A 882 -2.11 -53.70 37.46
C GLY A 882 -2.59 -54.36 36.15
N GLY A 883 -1.72 -55.12 35.48
CA GLY A 883 -2.01 -55.80 34.22
C GLY A 883 -1.80 -54.98 32.94
N TYR A 884 -1.52 -53.67 33.06
CA TYR A 884 -1.29 -52.78 31.92
C TYR A 884 0.20 -52.63 31.59
N ARG A 885 0.54 -52.60 30.29
CA ARG A 885 1.92 -52.44 29.82
C ARG A 885 2.35 -50.98 29.89
N ILE A 886 3.40 -50.71 30.67
CA ILE A 886 4.07 -49.41 30.75
C ILE A 886 5.40 -49.48 30.00
N PHE A 887 5.65 -48.51 29.13
CA PHE A 887 6.86 -48.41 28.33
C PHE A 887 7.64 -47.13 28.67
N GLY A 888 8.95 -47.27 28.86
CA GLY A 888 9.87 -46.15 29.07
C GLY A 888 11.21 -46.42 28.40
N LYS A 889 12.05 -45.37 28.31
CA LYS A 889 13.41 -45.46 27.79
C LYS A 889 14.33 -44.75 28.77
N ILE A 890 15.26 -45.49 29.36
CA ILE A 890 16.21 -44.98 30.34
C ILE A 890 17.46 -44.49 29.60
N ASP A 891 17.84 -43.22 29.77
CA ASP A 891 18.97 -42.62 29.04
C ASP A 891 20.29 -43.33 29.37
N ARG A 892 20.62 -43.49 30.67
CA ARG A 892 21.87 -44.14 31.10
C ARG A 892 21.72 -44.89 32.42
N ILE A 893 22.35 -46.05 32.51
CA ILE A 893 22.42 -46.88 33.72
C ILE A 893 23.89 -47.13 34.06
N ASP A 894 24.30 -46.71 35.25
CA ASP A 894 25.67 -46.81 35.75
C ASP A 894 25.81 -47.91 36.82
N ASP A 895 26.96 -48.60 36.83
CA ASP A 895 27.33 -49.59 37.86
C ASP A 895 27.99 -48.89 39.07
N CYS A 896 27.43 -49.11 40.26
CA CYS A 896 27.95 -48.56 41.51
C CYS A 896 29.11 -49.38 42.13
N GLY A 897 29.43 -50.56 41.58
CA GLY A 897 30.52 -51.44 42.01
C GLY A 897 30.22 -52.34 43.21
N ASP A 898 29.03 -52.24 43.80
CA ASP A 898 28.54 -53.03 44.95
C ASP A 898 27.35 -53.93 44.58
N GLY A 899 27.16 -54.19 43.28
CA GLY A 899 26.01 -54.94 42.74
C GLY A 899 24.73 -54.12 42.63
N SER A 900 24.78 -52.81 42.87
CA SER A 900 23.66 -51.88 42.66
C SER A 900 23.88 -50.95 41.48
N ILE A 901 22.78 -50.40 40.94
CA ILE A 901 22.79 -49.52 39.77
C ILE A 901 22.36 -48.10 40.11
N GLN A 902 22.84 -47.13 39.33
CA GLN A 902 22.37 -45.75 39.30
C GLN A 902 21.67 -45.47 37.98
N ILE A 903 20.48 -44.87 38.04
CA ILE A 903 19.72 -44.47 36.85
C ILE A 903 19.88 -42.97 36.63
N VAL A 904 20.27 -42.58 35.43
CA VAL A 904 20.54 -41.19 35.06
C VAL A 904 19.63 -40.77 33.90
N ASP A 905 18.99 -39.61 34.05
CA ASP A 905 18.20 -38.93 33.02
C ASP A 905 18.82 -37.55 32.74
N TYR A 906 19.09 -37.27 31.47
CA TYR A 906 19.73 -36.02 31.06
C TYR A 906 18.69 -34.91 30.85
N LYS A 907 18.98 -33.71 31.34
CA LYS A 907 18.19 -32.50 31.10
C LYS A 907 19.06 -31.42 30.47
N THR A 908 18.61 -30.79 29.40
CA THR A 908 19.36 -29.73 28.69
C THR A 908 19.15 -28.31 29.22
N GLY A 909 18.37 -28.16 30.31
CA GLY A 909 18.17 -26.90 31.02
C GLY A 909 19.00 -26.81 32.30
N ARG A 910 18.69 -25.81 33.12
CA ARG A 910 19.20 -25.67 34.51
C ARG A 910 18.19 -26.20 35.52
N PRO A 911 18.62 -26.61 36.72
CA PRO A 911 17.70 -26.81 37.83
C PRO A 911 16.98 -25.50 38.17
N LYS A 912 15.75 -25.59 38.69
CA LYS A 912 15.05 -24.41 39.24
C LYS A 912 15.77 -23.98 40.51
N GLU A 913 16.14 -22.70 40.61
CA GLU A 913 16.83 -22.15 41.78
C GLU A 913 15.97 -22.34 43.05
N ASP A 914 16.57 -22.90 44.11
CA ASP A 914 16.11 -22.98 45.51
C ASP A 914 14.96 -23.93 45.93
N GLU A 915 14.55 -24.94 45.15
CA GLU A 915 13.63 -25.98 45.63
C GLU A 915 14.10 -27.42 45.33
N ALA A 916 14.06 -28.29 46.34
CA ALA A 916 14.24 -29.73 46.15
C ALA A 916 13.25 -30.22 45.08
N ILE A 917 13.72 -31.02 44.10
CA ILE A 917 12.94 -31.55 42.96
C ILE A 917 11.49 -31.80 43.37
N GLY A 918 10.54 -31.07 42.76
CA GLY A 918 9.13 -31.16 43.10
C GLY A 918 8.58 -32.58 42.92
N PRO A 919 7.52 -32.97 43.65
CA PRO A 919 6.96 -34.33 43.57
C PRO A 919 6.54 -34.76 42.15
N GLU A 920 6.26 -33.81 41.27
CA GLU A 920 5.87 -34.06 39.87
C GLU A 920 7.07 -34.35 38.96
N GLU A 921 8.19 -33.65 39.18
CA GLU A 921 9.40 -33.81 38.38
C GLU A 921 10.08 -35.17 38.66
N LYS A 922 9.90 -35.72 39.87
CA LYS A 922 10.36 -37.06 40.24
C LYS A 922 9.64 -38.20 39.54
N GLU A 923 8.43 -37.98 38.99
CA GLU A 923 7.56 -39.07 38.50
C GLU A 923 8.24 -39.92 37.40
N GLN A 924 9.02 -39.32 36.50
CA GLN A 924 9.69 -40.04 35.42
C GLN A 924 10.75 -41.03 35.96
N LEU A 925 11.65 -40.58 36.84
CA LEU A 925 12.69 -41.44 37.42
C LEU A 925 12.12 -42.45 38.42
N LEU A 926 11.03 -42.14 39.12
CA LEU A 926 10.30 -43.11 39.95
C LEU A 926 9.70 -44.25 39.11
N ILE A 927 9.15 -43.93 37.92
CA ILE A 927 8.72 -44.96 36.95
C ILE A 927 9.90 -45.84 36.53
N TYR A 928 11.08 -45.26 36.32
CA TYR A 928 12.27 -46.02 35.94
C TYR A 928 12.81 -46.87 37.11
N GLN A 929 12.69 -46.41 38.35
CA GLN A 929 13.02 -47.20 39.53
C GLN A 929 12.08 -48.41 39.68
N LEU A 930 10.78 -48.23 39.45
CA LEU A 930 9.80 -49.32 39.40
C LEU A 930 10.15 -50.33 38.29
N ALA A 931 10.49 -49.82 37.10
CA ALA A 931 10.88 -50.65 35.96
C ALA A 931 12.14 -51.47 36.26
N ALA A 932 13.17 -50.87 36.86
CA ALA A 932 14.41 -51.55 37.22
C ALA A 932 14.17 -52.66 38.26
N ARG A 933 13.29 -52.43 39.25
CA ARG A 933 12.95 -53.43 40.27
C ARG A 933 12.17 -54.61 39.69
N GLN A 934 11.18 -54.33 38.83
CA GLN A 934 10.24 -55.36 38.34
C GLN A 934 10.69 -56.07 37.06
N ALA A 935 11.34 -55.36 36.13
CA ALA A 935 11.73 -55.91 34.84
C ALA A 935 13.22 -56.28 34.74
N MET A 936 14.09 -55.65 35.54
CA MET A 936 15.54 -55.91 35.50
C MET A 936 16.05 -56.63 36.75
N GLU A 937 15.20 -56.85 37.75
CA GLU A 937 15.56 -57.44 39.06
C GLU A 937 16.77 -56.75 39.73
N ALA A 938 16.98 -55.46 39.42
CA ALA A 938 18.17 -54.72 39.80
C ALA A 938 17.94 -53.86 41.06
N LYS A 939 18.93 -53.82 41.96
CA LYS A 939 18.92 -52.95 43.13
C LYS A 939 19.34 -51.53 42.73
N VAL A 940 18.43 -50.57 42.77
CA VAL A 940 18.73 -49.15 42.48
C VAL A 940 19.24 -48.46 43.73
N LYS A 941 20.46 -47.89 43.67
CA LYS A 941 21.07 -47.13 44.78
C LYS A 941 20.71 -45.66 44.74
N ASN A 942 20.62 -45.09 43.54
CA ASN A 942 20.38 -43.66 43.34
C ASN A 942 19.71 -43.38 41.98
N LEU A 943 18.86 -42.36 41.96
CA LEU A 943 18.27 -41.75 40.77
C LEU A 943 18.89 -40.37 40.59
N GLN A 944 19.28 -40.03 39.36
CA GLN A 944 19.98 -38.79 39.07
C GLN A 944 19.32 -38.04 37.91
N PHE A 945 19.01 -36.77 38.12
CA PHE A 945 18.90 -35.80 37.04
C PHE A 945 20.27 -35.17 36.81
N TYR A 946 20.77 -35.28 35.58
CA TYR A 946 22.02 -34.65 35.17
C TYR A 946 21.68 -33.46 34.26
N TYR A 947 21.89 -32.23 34.76
CA TYR A 947 21.63 -31.01 34.01
C TYR A 947 22.87 -30.63 33.21
N LEU A 948 22.73 -30.68 31.88
CA LEU A 948 23.83 -30.46 30.96
C LEU A 948 24.23 -28.98 30.84
N ASP A 949 23.32 -28.04 31.11
CA ASP A 949 23.59 -26.61 30.92
C ASP A 949 24.64 -26.03 31.89
N ASP A 950 24.74 -26.60 33.10
CA ASP A 950 25.68 -26.19 34.15
C ASP A 950 26.46 -27.38 34.74
N ASN A 951 26.30 -28.57 34.16
CA ASN A 951 26.86 -29.83 34.64
C ASN A 951 26.51 -30.16 36.11
N SER A 952 25.37 -29.67 36.62
CA SER A 952 24.89 -30.00 37.97
C SER A 952 24.20 -31.37 38.03
N GLU A 953 24.26 -32.00 39.21
CA GLU A 953 23.70 -33.31 39.47
C GLU A 953 22.76 -33.24 40.66
N VAL A 954 21.51 -33.70 40.47
CA VAL A 954 20.54 -33.80 41.56
C VAL A 954 20.18 -35.26 41.77
N ASN A 955 20.52 -35.75 42.96
CA ASN A 955 20.44 -37.16 43.34
C ASN A 955 19.31 -37.39 44.34
N PHE A 956 18.53 -38.45 44.17
CA PHE A 956 17.52 -38.87 45.13
C PHE A 956 17.22 -40.38 44.98
N ILE A 957 16.49 -40.95 45.93
CA ILE A 957 15.97 -42.31 45.81
C ILE A 957 14.49 -42.31 46.21
N GLY A 958 13.66 -43.03 45.45
CA GLY A 958 12.25 -43.20 45.78
C GLY A 958 12.08 -44.10 47.00
N THR A 959 11.33 -43.63 48.00
CA THR A 959 10.91 -44.44 49.15
C THR A 959 9.84 -45.46 48.74
N GLU A 960 9.67 -46.54 49.50
CA GLU A 960 8.60 -47.54 49.25
C GLU A 960 7.20 -46.88 49.20
N LYS A 961 6.97 -45.84 50.02
CA LYS A 961 5.72 -45.07 50.02
C LYS A 961 5.52 -44.27 48.73
N GLU A 962 6.57 -43.64 48.22
CA GLU A 962 6.51 -42.88 46.95
C GLU A 962 6.33 -43.80 45.74
N MET A 963 6.98 -44.97 45.75
CA MET A 963 6.84 -46.00 44.73
C MET A 963 5.41 -46.56 44.68
N ALA A 964 4.84 -46.94 45.83
CA ALA A 964 3.45 -47.40 45.92
C ALA A 964 2.45 -46.33 45.46
N LYS A 965 2.65 -45.07 45.88
CA LYS A 965 1.83 -43.94 45.43
C LYS A 965 1.97 -43.68 43.93
N MET A 966 3.14 -43.96 43.35
CA MET A 966 3.35 -43.80 41.91
C MET A 966 2.64 -44.90 41.10
N GLU A 967 2.64 -46.14 41.58
CA GLU A 967 1.84 -47.23 40.98
C GLU A 967 0.34 -46.88 40.99
N GLU A 968 -0.18 -46.38 42.11
CA GLU A 968 -1.56 -45.91 42.24
C GLU A 968 -1.88 -44.80 41.23
N LYS A 969 -1.04 -43.75 41.16
CA LYS A 969 -1.19 -42.65 40.18
C LYS A 969 -1.19 -43.15 38.73
N ILE A 970 -0.36 -44.13 38.39
CA ILE A 970 -0.31 -44.70 37.03
C ILE A 970 -1.61 -45.43 36.74
N LEU A 971 -2.10 -46.25 37.67
CA LEU A 971 -3.36 -46.97 37.53
C LEU A 971 -4.55 -46.02 37.37
N ASP A 972 -4.62 -44.96 38.18
CA ASP A 972 -5.67 -43.95 38.10
C ASP A 972 -5.68 -43.26 36.72
N ARG A 973 -4.51 -42.85 36.23
CA ARG A 973 -4.39 -42.21 34.91
C ARG A 973 -4.74 -43.17 33.78
N VAL A 974 -4.30 -44.43 33.84
CA VAL A 974 -4.63 -45.46 32.83
C VAL A 974 -6.12 -45.76 32.84
N ASN A 975 -6.73 -45.91 34.01
CA ASN A 975 -8.17 -46.14 34.15
C ASN A 975 -8.97 -44.94 33.61
N GLY A 976 -8.55 -43.70 33.93
CA GLY A 976 -9.16 -42.49 33.37
C GLY A 976 -9.05 -42.40 31.85
N ILE A 977 -7.93 -42.79 31.25
CA ILE A 977 -7.78 -42.87 29.79
C ILE A 977 -8.75 -43.90 29.20
N LYS A 978 -8.91 -45.07 29.83
CA LYS A 978 -9.83 -46.12 29.39
C LYS A 978 -11.28 -45.70 29.50
N GLU A 979 -11.66 -45.05 30.59
CA GLU A 979 -13.00 -44.50 30.79
C GLU A 979 -13.32 -43.44 29.72
N ALA A 980 -12.39 -42.51 29.47
CA ALA A 980 -12.54 -41.50 28.42
C ALA A 980 -12.65 -42.12 27.02
N ALA A 981 -11.87 -43.17 26.74
CA ALA A 981 -11.93 -43.89 25.46
C ALA A 981 -13.24 -44.70 25.30
N ALA A 982 -13.73 -45.31 26.38
CA ALA A 982 -14.98 -46.09 26.39
C ALA A 982 -16.23 -45.20 26.25
N THR A 983 -16.20 -44.02 26.85
CA THR A 983 -17.28 -43.02 26.74
C THR A 983 -17.18 -42.21 25.45
N GLY A 984 -16.00 -42.15 24.82
CA GLY A 984 -15.70 -41.27 23.70
C GLY A 984 -15.54 -39.80 24.11
N ILE A 985 -15.49 -39.51 25.41
CA ILE A 985 -15.49 -38.17 25.97
C ILE A 985 -14.17 -37.94 26.70
N PHE A 986 -13.35 -37.04 26.17
CA PHE A 986 -12.11 -36.58 26.79
C PHE A 986 -12.33 -35.16 27.34
N PRO A 987 -12.67 -35.00 28.64
CA PRO A 987 -13.05 -33.71 29.18
C PRO A 987 -11.87 -32.73 29.18
N PRO A 988 -12.04 -31.49 28.69
CA PRO A 988 -10.99 -30.48 28.72
C PRO A 988 -10.71 -30.01 30.16
N ASN A 989 -9.44 -29.76 30.48
CA ASN A 989 -9.00 -29.22 31.76
C ASN A 989 -8.25 -27.89 31.57
N PRO A 990 -8.95 -26.77 31.37
CA PRO A 990 -8.30 -25.50 31.05
C PRO A 990 -7.65 -24.84 32.26
N THR A 991 -6.32 -24.73 32.23
CA THR A 991 -5.47 -24.14 33.28
C THR A 991 -4.53 -23.09 32.68
N ILE A 992 -3.70 -22.42 33.49
CA ILE A 992 -2.67 -21.49 32.97
C ILE A 992 -1.67 -22.19 32.02
N MET A 993 -1.56 -23.53 32.13
CA MET A 993 -0.74 -24.36 31.25
C MET A 993 -1.25 -24.42 29.82
N CYS A 994 -2.49 -23.97 29.55
CA CYS A 994 -3.03 -23.86 28.19
C CYS A 994 -2.12 -23.03 27.27
N LYS A 995 -1.53 -21.95 27.79
CA LYS A 995 -0.60 -21.08 27.02
C LYS A 995 0.63 -21.83 26.48
N PHE A 996 1.01 -22.94 27.12
CA PHE A 996 2.16 -23.76 26.73
C PHE A 996 1.76 -25.05 26.00
N CYS A 997 0.45 -25.28 25.79
CA CYS A 997 -0.06 -26.45 25.09
C CYS A 997 0.06 -26.26 23.57
N ASP A 998 0.61 -27.26 22.88
CA ASP A 998 0.82 -27.22 21.42
C ASP A 998 -0.49 -27.10 20.61
N PHE A 999 -1.64 -27.41 21.25
CA PHE A 999 -2.96 -27.33 20.63
C PHE A 999 -3.73 -26.05 21.00
N TYR A 1000 -3.10 -25.07 21.66
CA TYR A 1000 -3.76 -23.84 22.11
C TYR A 1000 -4.54 -23.15 20.97
N GLY A 1001 -3.94 -23.03 19.77
CA GLY A 1001 -4.57 -22.34 18.64
C GLY A 1001 -5.84 -23.01 18.09
N ILE A 1002 -6.02 -24.32 18.32
CA ILE A 1002 -7.15 -25.09 17.81
C ILE A 1002 -8.11 -25.57 18.91
N CYS A 1003 -7.71 -25.47 20.17
CA CYS A 1003 -8.55 -25.86 21.30
C CYS A 1003 -9.60 -24.77 21.56
N GLU A 1004 -10.88 -25.15 21.48
CA GLU A 1004 -12.02 -24.26 21.78
C GLU A 1004 -12.15 -23.93 23.27
N PHE A 1005 -11.54 -24.76 24.14
CA PHE A 1005 -11.59 -24.62 25.61
C PHE A 1005 -10.40 -23.87 26.20
N ARG A 1006 -9.53 -23.28 25.38
CA ARG A 1006 -8.30 -22.62 25.82
C ARG A 1006 -8.56 -21.48 26.80
N LYS A 1007 -7.67 -21.30 27.78
CA LYS A 1007 -7.74 -20.26 28.82
C LYS A 1007 -6.49 -19.40 28.85
#